data_AF-A0A2G8N2M6-F1
#
_entry.id   AF-A0A2G8N2M6-F1
#
_cell.length_a   1.000
_cell.length_b   1.000
_cell.length_c   1.000
_cell.angle_alpha   90.00
_cell.angle_beta   90.00
_cell.angle_gamma   90.00
#
_symmetry.space_group_name_H-M   'P 1'
#
loop_
_entity.id
_entity.type
_entity.pdbx_description
1 polymer ?
#
loop_
_entity_poly.entity_id
_entity_poly.type
_entity_poly.pdbx_seq_one_letter_code
_entity_poly.pdbx_strand_id
1 'polypeptide(L)'
;MAMFETLIYQIKPLREEFAHLLSAQHDPEADLACANLRDLGKIANALTIFNALMNLPVSKISVMKDMIWDFNDEAHLIARNIEGAKSRIDFGIYTNLNSTILFELRIAFMCILQMPGAVRAGRKNKSAPKPHTVIDIFKTVIPFVDKLCEHKRRDLGGEFFELSYYSLADFCESDYVDQAKKFDRAYTKSIHQGFKFLRSHFLAENLFEKPLPHVEMSSLEWIKNRVASPKHRERQKYFDNDIFEKCSRQATFAVVDFLKALAEPVHDKDGLDRAKLSNYDRASQVKLTRRNYDIYVAIRLSSKNYPGKDIVPLLYEPNEEFWSPQQQGLFRDQEGLRKLTNAKIDKNFYRYLTHINNSAYYIIGQYTGMRPSELSGILAEGCLTTDDFGHHLILSTVIKNRQATTKIFGDTWAAIPVVLDAVRVLQLLNRFKLNPWLLTNMNTVSPGQQDKAKPIVKFNYLLQAFLAETLEPKKVGELDVSPYTLRHSLAHQMFRAAVGLPFISYQLKHFGNLVSSIGQNRLSAVTIDYGNIGSALTSDAGREAINAIRHDAEKEFVMNACNPDGGFVGDNAEAHRQRLRNYFQGYLEGGYSKDEIFDRMVEVGFAIINVGQGYCYGDATEEFDSSLPCIGSLRCNPYRCKNAVVTRANAPKWREVYVQNTIALRQLESQAGANGQMIHAGFAKSIMQMKAAIAEAEAVLLGLGEELTV
;
A
#
# COMPACT_ATOMS: atom_id res chain seq x y z
N MET A 1 21.10 -15.26 36.15
CA MET A 1 19.77 -14.68 35.92
C MET A 1 18.81 -15.81 35.63
N ALA A 2 17.71 -15.94 36.40
CA ALA A 2 16.67 -16.91 36.08
C ALA A 2 16.01 -16.51 34.75
N MET A 3 15.76 -17.47 33.86
CA MET A 3 15.01 -17.24 32.63
C MET A 3 13.53 -17.07 32.95
N PHE A 4 12.83 -16.19 32.22
CA PHE A 4 11.38 -15.97 32.37
C PHE A 4 10.59 -17.29 32.30
N GLU A 5 11.02 -18.21 31.43
CA GLU A 5 10.42 -19.54 31.29
C GLU A 5 10.43 -20.36 32.58
N THR A 6 11.36 -20.11 33.51
CA THR A 6 11.41 -20.79 34.81
C THR A 6 10.56 -20.07 35.85
N LEU A 7 10.56 -18.73 35.82
CA LEU A 7 9.86 -17.91 36.80
C LEU A 7 8.33 -18.00 36.67
N ILE A 8 7.81 -18.15 35.44
CA ILE A 8 6.35 -18.21 35.19
C ILE A 8 5.66 -19.35 35.94
N TYR A 9 6.29 -20.52 36.06
CA TYR A 9 5.72 -21.67 36.78
C TYR A 9 5.65 -21.46 38.30
N GLN A 10 6.36 -20.46 38.82
CA GLN A 10 6.39 -20.14 40.25
C GLN A 10 5.36 -19.08 40.65
N ILE A 11 4.68 -18.44 39.69
CA ILE A 11 3.72 -17.36 39.95
C ILE A 11 2.45 -17.91 40.61
N LYS A 12 1.75 -18.86 39.97
CA LYS A 12 0.49 -19.39 40.49
C LYS A 12 0.61 -20.02 41.90
N PRO A 13 1.67 -20.79 42.24
CA PRO A 13 1.85 -21.33 43.59
C PRO A 13 2.03 -20.28 44.70
N LEU A 14 2.45 -19.05 44.36
CA LEU A 14 2.70 -17.95 45.30
C LEU A 14 1.74 -16.77 45.07
N ARG A 15 0.57 -17.03 44.48
CA ARG A 15 -0.32 -15.97 43.99
C ARG A 15 -0.89 -15.12 45.12
N GLU A 16 -1.19 -15.71 46.27
CA GLU A 16 -1.69 -14.98 47.44
C GLU A 16 -0.65 -13.98 47.95
N GLU A 17 0.61 -14.42 48.04
CA GLU A 17 1.72 -13.56 48.44
C GLU A 17 1.99 -12.46 47.39
N PHE A 18 1.86 -12.77 46.10
CA PHE A 18 1.96 -11.76 45.03
C PHE A 18 0.82 -10.73 45.08
N ALA A 19 -0.41 -11.17 45.36
CA ALA A 19 -1.54 -10.28 45.52
C ALA A 19 -1.35 -9.34 46.72
N HIS A 20 -0.80 -9.85 47.83
CA HIS A 20 -0.41 -9.03 48.99
C HIS A 20 0.66 -8.00 48.63
N LEU A 21 1.76 -8.40 47.98
CA LEU A 21 2.84 -7.50 47.54
C LEU A 21 2.37 -6.41 46.57
N LEU A 22 1.35 -6.71 45.77
CA LEU A 22 0.79 -5.78 44.79
C LEU A 22 -0.33 -4.91 45.40
N SER A 23 -0.91 -5.28 46.54
CA SER A 23 -2.02 -4.55 47.16
C SER A 23 -1.61 -3.15 47.65
N ALA A 24 -2.55 -2.21 47.61
CA ALA A 24 -2.31 -0.81 48.03
C ALA A 24 -2.07 -0.62 49.53
N GLN A 25 -2.29 -1.66 50.34
CA GLN A 25 -2.14 -1.65 51.81
C GLN A 25 -0.83 -2.28 52.31
N HIS A 26 0.10 -2.62 51.41
CA HIS A 26 1.33 -3.30 51.81
C HIS A 26 2.27 -2.39 52.60
N ASP A 27 2.39 -2.65 53.90
CA ASP A 27 3.46 -2.16 54.77
C ASP A 27 4.40 -3.34 55.10
N PRO A 28 5.56 -3.45 54.43
CA PRO A 28 6.47 -4.58 54.58
C PRO A 28 7.02 -4.71 56.02
N GLU A 29 7.03 -3.64 56.82
CA GLU A 29 7.49 -3.68 58.22
C GLU A 29 6.42 -4.26 59.17
N ALA A 30 5.13 -4.07 58.86
CA ALA A 30 4.02 -4.58 59.65
C ALA A 30 3.77 -6.09 59.42
N ASP A 31 3.88 -6.56 58.18
CA ASP A 31 3.65 -7.97 57.83
C ASP A 31 4.74 -8.91 58.37
N LEU A 32 6.00 -8.44 58.46
CA LEU A 32 7.10 -9.21 59.04
C LEU A 32 6.98 -9.39 60.56
N ALA A 33 6.25 -8.50 61.25
CA ALA A 33 6.10 -8.53 62.71
C ALA A 33 5.04 -9.54 63.20
N CYS A 34 4.10 -9.95 62.34
CA CYS A 34 2.97 -10.82 62.70
C CYS A 34 2.99 -12.22 62.08
N ALA A 35 3.95 -12.54 61.21
CA ALA A 35 4.01 -13.81 60.48
C ALA A 35 4.67 -14.95 61.29
N ASN A 36 4.12 -16.16 61.21
CA ASN A 36 4.77 -17.37 61.75
C ASN A 36 6.06 -17.70 60.98
N LEU A 37 7.02 -18.40 61.61
CA LEU A 37 8.31 -18.80 61.01
C LEU A 37 8.20 -19.56 59.67
N ARG A 38 7.08 -20.27 59.40
CA ARG A 38 6.82 -20.94 58.11
C ARG A 38 6.30 -19.99 57.01
N ASP A 39 5.60 -18.93 57.38
CA ASP A 39 5.05 -17.93 56.45
C ASP A 39 6.13 -16.94 56.01
N LEU A 40 7.08 -16.62 56.89
CA LEU A 40 8.27 -15.82 56.58
C LEU A 40 9.10 -16.40 55.43
N GLY A 41 9.29 -17.72 55.38
CA GLY A 41 10.03 -18.38 54.30
C GLY A 41 9.33 -18.30 52.93
N LYS A 42 8.00 -18.39 52.91
CA LYS A 42 7.20 -18.24 51.68
C LYS A 42 7.16 -16.80 51.19
N ILE A 43 6.95 -15.84 52.10
CA ILE A 43 6.94 -14.40 51.79
C ILE A 43 8.31 -13.96 51.24
N ALA A 44 9.40 -14.39 51.89
CA ALA A 44 10.76 -14.10 51.41
C ALA A 44 11.04 -14.69 50.01
N ASN A 45 10.54 -15.90 49.74
CA ASN A 45 10.64 -16.52 48.42
C ASN A 45 9.81 -15.76 47.37
N ALA A 46 8.56 -15.41 47.69
CA ALA A 46 7.68 -14.63 46.83
C ALA A 46 8.28 -13.26 46.49
N LEU A 47 8.84 -12.55 47.47
CA LEU A 47 9.51 -11.26 47.28
C LEU A 47 10.76 -11.39 46.40
N THR A 48 11.52 -12.49 46.54
CA THR A 48 12.68 -12.78 45.70
C THR A 48 12.27 -13.01 44.23
N ILE A 49 11.23 -13.81 44.01
CA ILE A 49 10.71 -14.11 42.67
C ILE A 49 10.06 -12.87 42.05
N PHE A 50 9.32 -12.09 42.84
CA PHE A 50 8.72 -10.83 42.42
C PHE A 50 9.78 -9.82 41.96
N ASN A 51 10.85 -9.63 42.76
CA ASN A 51 11.98 -8.78 42.39
C ASN A 51 12.73 -9.29 41.15
N ALA A 52 12.86 -10.60 40.99
CA ALA A 52 13.43 -11.20 39.78
C ALA A 52 12.56 -10.87 38.55
N LEU A 53 11.24 -11.03 38.66
CA LEU A 53 10.29 -10.70 37.59
C LEU A 53 10.30 -9.22 37.23
N MET A 54 10.30 -8.32 38.22
CA MET A 54 10.28 -6.87 38.02
C MET A 54 11.53 -6.32 37.33
N ASN A 55 12.67 -7.00 37.49
CA ASN A 55 13.93 -6.64 36.83
C ASN A 55 14.20 -7.45 35.55
N LEU A 56 13.23 -8.26 35.07
CA LEU A 56 13.39 -8.94 33.79
C LEU A 56 13.46 -7.92 32.64
N PRO A 57 14.43 -8.07 31.72
CA PRO A 57 14.47 -7.26 30.51
C PRO A 57 13.28 -7.63 29.61
N VAL A 58 12.47 -6.62 29.29
CA VAL A 58 11.36 -6.73 28.33
C VAL A 58 11.84 -6.36 26.93
N SER A 59 12.71 -5.36 26.86
CA SER A 59 13.46 -4.96 25.67
C SER A 59 14.91 -4.64 26.07
N LYS A 60 15.76 -4.23 25.12
CA LYS A 60 17.10 -3.73 25.44
C LYS A 60 17.13 -2.53 26.41
N ILE A 61 16.06 -1.74 26.44
CA ILE A 61 16.01 -0.45 27.17
C ILE A 61 14.89 -0.37 28.20
N SER A 62 14.07 -1.42 28.34
CA SER A 62 12.94 -1.44 29.28
C SER A 62 12.90 -2.74 30.07
N VAL A 63 12.53 -2.62 31.34
CA VAL A 63 12.31 -3.74 32.27
C VAL A 63 10.85 -3.83 32.70
N MET A 64 10.45 -4.97 33.25
CA MET A 64 9.06 -5.28 33.60
C MET A 64 8.38 -4.26 34.53
N LYS A 65 9.13 -3.68 35.49
CA LYS A 65 8.60 -2.64 36.40
C LYS A 65 8.25 -1.33 35.69
N ASP A 66 8.88 -1.01 34.57
CA ASP A 66 8.69 0.26 33.88
C ASP A 66 7.24 0.42 33.41
N MET A 67 6.70 1.62 33.53
CA MET A 67 5.35 1.94 33.05
C MET A 67 5.32 2.15 31.52
N ILE A 68 6.47 2.40 30.91
CA ILE A 68 6.61 2.58 29.46
C ILE A 68 7.61 1.54 28.97
N TRP A 69 7.14 0.65 28.11
CA TRP A 69 8.02 -0.30 27.42
C TRP A 69 8.32 0.19 26.02
N ASP A 70 9.61 0.33 25.71
CA ASP A 70 10.12 0.82 24.44
C ASP A 70 10.92 -0.27 23.71
N PHE A 71 10.47 -0.63 22.51
CA PHE A 71 11.11 -1.63 21.66
C PHE A 71 11.88 -1.01 20.48
N ASN A 72 12.13 0.31 20.45
CA ASN A 72 12.79 0.96 19.31
C ASN A 72 14.27 0.57 19.13
N ASP A 73 14.96 0.12 20.18
CA ASP A 73 16.40 -0.25 20.13
C ASP A 73 16.63 -1.77 19.90
N GLU A 74 15.57 -2.52 19.62
CA GLU A 74 15.68 -3.96 19.38
C GLU A 74 16.52 -4.28 18.13
N ALA A 75 17.34 -5.35 18.20
CA ALA A 75 18.29 -5.71 17.13
C ALA A 75 17.61 -6.13 15.80
N HIS A 76 16.30 -6.32 15.82
CA HIS A 76 15.52 -6.61 14.63
C HIS A 76 15.20 -5.29 13.93
N LEU A 77 15.82 -5.09 12.77
CA LEU A 77 15.54 -4.01 11.83
C LEU A 77 14.02 -3.71 11.73
N ILE A 78 13.55 -2.71 12.48
CA ILE A 78 12.16 -2.28 12.48
C ILE A 78 11.94 -1.54 11.16
N ALA A 79 10.87 -1.85 10.43
CA ALA A 79 10.53 -1.05 9.27
C ALA A 79 10.33 0.41 9.72
N ARG A 80 11.01 1.37 9.09
CA ARG A 80 11.04 2.78 9.52
C ARG A 80 9.65 3.43 9.67
N ASN A 81 8.62 2.89 9.01
CA ASN A 81 7.23 3.30 9.16
C ASN A 81 6.51 2.79 10.44
N ILE A 82 7.18 1.94 11.23
CA ILE A 82 6.75 1.38 12.51
C ILE A 82 7.54 2.01 13.68
N GLU A 83 8.68 2.65 13.43
CA GLU A 83 9.49 3.31 14.47
C GLU A 83 8.75 4.45 15.20
N GLY A 84 9.12 4.64 16.47
CA GLY A 84 8.55 5.65 17.36
C GLY A 84 7.38 5.13 18.19
N ALA A 85 6.27 5.89 18.22
CA ALA A 85 5.15 5.63 19.13
C ALA A 85 4.42 4.28 18.91
N LYS A 86 4.56 3.67 17.72
CA LYS A 86 3.97 2.34 17.45
C LYS A 86 4.76 1.20 18.09
N SER A 87 6.06 1.39 18.34
CA SER A 87 6.93 0.43 19.03
C SER A 87 6.99 0.66 20.55
N ARG A 88 6.08 1.48 21.10
CA ARG A 88 5.99 1.77 22.54
C ARG A 88 4.63 1.41 23.08
N ILE A 89 4.57 0.92 24.30
CA ILE A 89 3.33 0.77 25.08
C ILE A 89 3.50 1.50 26.41
N ASP A 90 2.55 2.37 26.72
CA ASP A 90 2.47 3.11 27.97
C ASP A 90 1.30 2.50 28.78
N PHE A 91 1.61 1.97 29.95
CA PHE A 91 0.64 1.43 30.89
C PHE A 91 0.09 2.48 31.85
N GLY A 92 0.80 3.60 32.04
CA GLY A 92 0.41 4.67 32.97
C GLY A 92 -0.83 5.44 32.56
N ILE A 93 -1.23 5.34 31.29
CA ILE A 93 -2.47 5.94 30.79
C ILE A 93 -3.75 5.21 31.26
N TYR A 94 -3.64 4.01 31.83
CA TYR A 94 -4.77 3.19 32.28
C TYR A 94 -4.93 3.27 33.79
N THR A 95 -5.62 4.30 34.26
CA THR A 95 -5.67 4.66 35.69
C THR A 95 -6.65 3.84 36.51
N ASN A 96 -7.54 3.05 35.88
CA ASN A 96 -8.56 2.28 36.60
C ASN A 96 -8.12 0.85 36.90
N LEU A 97 -7.05 0.37 36.25
CA LEU A 97 -6.46 -0.94 36.53
C LEU A 97 -5.86 -0.95 37.92
N ASN A 98 -6.14 -1.99 38.71
CA ASN A 98 -5.31 -2.25 39.89
C ASN A 98 -3.97 -2.87 39.47
N SER A 99 -3.03 -2.83 40.40
CA SER A 99 -1.67 -3.37 40.27
C SER A 99 -1.65 -4.84 39.89
N THR A 100 -2.56 -5.64 40.45
CA THR A 100 -2.63 -7.10 40.22
C THR A 100 -3.10 -7.44 38.81
N ILE A 101 -4.16 -6.80 38.31
CA ILE A 101 -4.62 -6.97 36.92
C ILE A 101 -3.57 -6.45 35.93
N LEU A 102 -2.94 -5.31 36.24
CA LEU A 102 -1.86 -4.77 35.40
C LEU A 102 -0.68 -5.74 35.33
N PHE A 103 -0.32 -6.36 36.45
CA PHE A 103 0.71 -7.39 36.50
C PHE A 103 0.34 -8.60 35.62
N GLU A 104 -0.88 -9.12 35.73
CA GLU A 104 -1.36 -10.24 34.90
C GLU A 104 -1.30 -9.91 33.40
N LEU A 105 -1.72 -8.70 33.00
CA LEU A 105 -1.67 -8.26 31.60
C LEU A 105 -0.23 -8.18 31.08
N ARG A 106 0.71 -7.70 31.90
CA ARG A 106 2.13 -7.60 31.56
C ARG A 106 2.79 -8.99 31.45
N ILE A 107 2.49 -9.91 32.36
CA ILE A 107 2.99 -11.29 32.26
C ILE A 107 2.42 -11.99 31.02
N ALA A 108 1.12 -11.85 30.75
CA ALA A 108 0.50 -12.41 29.54
C ALA A 108 1.15 -11.86 28.26
N PHE A 109 1.46 -10.57 28.21
CA PHE A 109 2.20 -9.94 27.11
C PHE A 109 3.56 -10.60 26.90
N MET A 110 4.32 -10.81 27.99
CA MET A 110 5.63 -11.47 27.96
C MET A 110 5.55 -12.93 27.50
N CYS A 111 4.56 -13.69 27.98
CA CYS A 111 4.34 -15.07 27.52
C CYS A 111 4.09 -15.14 26.02
N ILE A 112 3.35 -14.19 25.44
CA ILE A 112 3.08 -14.18 24.00
C ILE A 112 4.34 -13.89 23.19
N LEU A 113 5.25 -13.05 23.71
CA LEU A 113 6.50 -12.72 23.04
C LEU A 113 7.56 -13.82 23.17
N GLN A 114 7.79 -14.30 24.39
CA GLN A 114 8.90 -15.20 24.70
C GLN A 114 8.51 -16.67 24.58
N MET A 115 7.24 -17.02 24.84
CA MET A 115 6.74 -18.40 24.83
C MET A 115 5.53 -18.58 23.88
N PRO A 116 5.61 -18.15 22.61
CA PRO A 116 4.48 -18.14 21.68
C PRO A 116 3.89 -19.51 21.40
N GLY A 117 4.69 -20.59 21.50
CA GLY A 117 4.25 -21.97 21.32
C GLY A 117 3.37 -22.47 22.46
N ALA A 118 3.61 -21.99 23.69
CA ALA A 118 2.82 -22.38 24.86
C ALA A 118 1.43 -21.72 24.87
N VAL A 119 1.34 -20.47 24.39
CA VAL A 119 0.10 -19.67 24.42
C VAL A 119 -0.81 -19.93 23.20
N ARG A 120 -0.27 -20.42 22.08
CA ARG A 120 -1.04 -20.63 20.83
C ARG A 120 -1.54 -22.06 20.67
N ALA A 121 -2.86 -22.23 20.61
CA ALA A 121 -3.48 -23.47 20.15
C ALA A 121 -3.35 -23.61 18.61
N GLY A 122 -2.44 -24.46 18.11
CA GLY A 122 -2.36 -24.83 16.69
C GLY A 122 -1.15 -25.69 16.30
N ARG A 123 -1.34 -26.64 15.37
CA ARG A 123 -0.37 -27.68 14.92
C ARG A 123 0.92 -27.19 14.22
N LYS A 124 1.19 -25.88 14.12
CA LYS A 124 2.39 -25.36 13.43
C LYS A 124 3.20 -24.47 14.36
N ASN A 125 4.47 -24.83 14.60
CA ASN A 125 5.50 -23.99 15.22
C ASN A 125 5.70 -22.73 14.36
N LYS A 126 4.88 -21.70 14.58
CA LYS A 126 5.07 -20.38 13.98
C LYS A 126 6.09 -19.61 14.82
N SER A 127 7.01 -18.91 14.16
CA SER A 127 7.99 -18.02 14.79
C SER A 127 7.31 -17.06 15.79
N ALA A 128 8.08 -16.61 16.79
CA ALA A 128 7.64 -15.63 17.76
C ALA A 128 7.00 -14.40 17.09
N PRO A 129 5.86 -13.90 17.61
CA PRO A 129 5.27 -12.67 17.09
C PRO A 129 6.24 -11.52 17.28
N LYS A 130 6.22 -10.58 16.34
CA LYS A 130 7.01 -9.36 16.46
C LYS A 130 6.43 -8.48 17.59
N PRO A 131 7.27 -7.73 18.34
CA PRO A 131 6.82 -6.86 19.43
C PRO A 131 5.63 -5.96 19.08
N HIS A 132 5.69 -5.25 17.95
CA HIS A 132 4.61 -4.36 17.52
C HIS A 132 3.26 -5.06 17.30
N THR A 133 3.25 -6.33 16.88
CA THR A 133 2.01 -7.10 16.73
C THR A 133 1.35 -7.33 18.09
N VAL A 134 2.15 -7.62 19.13
CA VAL A 134 1.65 -7.82 20.49
C VAL A 134 1.21 -6.48 21.09
N ILE A 135 1.98 -5.40 20.86
CA ILE A 135 1.61 -4.03 21.25
C ILE A 135 0.24 -3.64 20.67
N ASP A 136 0.02 -3.85 19.36
CA ASP A 136 -1.25 -3.51 18.71
C ASP A 136 -2.43 -4.28 19.30
N ILE A 137 -2.22 -5.55 19.68
CA ILE A 137 -3.24 -6.36 20.36
C ILE A 137 -3.54 -5.78 21.75
N PHE A 138 -2.53 -5.56 22.59
CA PHE A 138 -2.75 -5.09 23.96
C PHE A 138 -3.24 -3.63 24.01
N LYS A 139 -2.89 -2.77 23.04
CA LYS A 139 -3.49 -1.44 22.88
C LYS A 139 -5.00 -1.47 22.55
N THR A 140 -5.54 -2.64 22.18
CA THR A 140 -6.99 -2.84 22.04
C THR A 140 -7.62 -3.53 23.24
N VAL A 141 -6.90 -4.45 23.90
CA VAL A 141 -7.41 -5.23 25.05
C VAL A 141 -7.41 -4.41 26.35
N ILE A 142 -6.27 -3.79 26.69
CA ILE A 142 -6.11 -3.09 27.97
C ILE A 142 -7.16 -1.98 28.16
N PRO A 143 -7.48 -1.13 27.17
CA PRO A 143 -8.54 -0.14 27.32
C PRO A 143 -9.92 -0.74 27.63
N PHE A 144 -10.23 -1.94 27.10
CA PHE A 144 -11.49 -2.60 27.41
C PHE A 144 -11.52 -3.10 28.85
N VAL A 145 -10.40 -3.68 29.33
CA VAL A 145 -10.23 -4.09 30.72
C VAL A 145 -10.25 -2.89 31.67
N ASP A 146 -9.60 -1.79 31.33
CA ASP A 146 -9.61 -0.55 32.11
C ASP A 146 -11.05 -0.05 32.31
N LYS A 147 -11.88 -0.11 31.27
CA LYS A 147 -13.31 0.21 31.38
C LYS A 147 -14.12 -0.79 32.19
N LEU A 148 -13.81 -2.08 32.15
CA LEU A 148 -14.40 -3.08 33.05
C LEU A 148 -14.11 -2.73 34.52
N CYS A 149 -12.86 -2.37 34.83
CA CYS A 149 -12.45 -1.95 36.16
C CYS A 149 -13.15 -0.66 36.58
N GLU A 150 -13.20 0.35 35.70
CA GLU A 150 -13.91 1.61 35.95
C GLU A 150 -15.39 1.37 36.29
N HIS A 151 -16.07 0.49 35.55
CA HIS A 151 -17.47 0.19 35.80
C HIS A 151 -17.67 -0.47 37.18
N LYS A 152 -16.85 -1.47 37.52
CA LYS A 152 -16.94 -2.16 38.81
C LYS A 152 -16.58 -1.26 39.98
N ARG A 153 -15.56 -0.40 39.85
CA ARG A 153 -15.23 0.62 40.85
C ARG A 153 -16.37 1.59 41.09
N ARG A 154 -17.10 1.98 40.03
CA ARG A 154 -18.27 2.85 40.14
C ARG A 154 -19.45 2.15 40.82
N ASP A 155 -19.69 0.88 40.49
CA ASP A 155 -20.87 0.14 40.95
C ASP A 155 -20.71 -0.38 42.39
N LEU A 156 -19.51 -0.82 42.77
CA LEU A 156 -19.25 -1.47 44.07
C LEU A 156 -18.44 -0.59 45.04
N GLY A 157 -17.86 0.50 44.56
CA GLY A 157 -16.91 1.34 45.30
C GLY A 157 -15.46 0.91 45.10
N GLY A 158 -14.54 1.88 45.17
CA GLY A 158 -13.12 1.66 44.92
C GLY A 158 -12.45 0.71 45.91
N GLU A 159 -12.73 0.86 47.20
CA GLU A 159 -12.18 0.01 48.27
C GLU A 159 -12.63 -1.45 48.12
N PHE A 160 -13.92 -1.67 47.89
CA PHE A 160 -14.45 -3.02 47.67
C PHE A 160 -13.87 -3.67 46.42
N PHE A 161 -13.65 -2.90 45.35
CA PHE A 161 -13.02 -3.39 44.13
C PHE A 161 -11.59 -3.89 44.41
N GLU A 162 -10.78 -3.12 45.14
CA GLU A 162 -9.41 -3.54 45.49
C GLU A 162 -9.38 -4.80 46.37
N LEU A 163 -10.42 -5.03 47.17
CA LEU A 163 -10.53 -6.20 48.06
C LEU A 163 -11.18 -7.43 47.40
N SER A 164 -11.84 -7.27 46.25
CA SER A 164 -12.68 -8.34 45.67
C SER A 164 -12.30 -8.73 44.24
N TYR A 165 -11.57 -7.89 43.51
CA TYR A 165 -11.17 -8.12 42.12
C TYR A 165 -9.63 -8.14 41.99
N TYR A 166 -9.00 -9.20 42.47
CA TYR A 166 -7.55 -9.38 42.40
C TYR A 166 -7.07 -9.84 41.01
N SER A 167 -7.98 -10.30 40.14
CA SER A 167 -7.62 -10.91 38.86
C SER A 167 -8.60 -10.60 37.75
N LEU A 168 -8.10 -10.68 36.51
CA LEU A 168 -8.93 -10.68 35.30
C LEU A 168 -9.96 -11.80 35.29
N ALA A 169 -9.69 -12.89 36.01
CA ALA A 169 -10.59 -14.02 36.12
C ALA A 169 -11.79 -13.75 37.04
N ASP A 170 -11.79 -12.68 37.82
CA ASP A 170 -12.88 -12.34 38.76
C ASP A 170 -14.07 -11.65 38.09
N PHE A 171 -13.91 -11.20 36.85
CA PHE A 171 -15.02 -10.69 36.05
C PHE A 171 -15.90 -11.83 35.54
N CYS A 172 -17.21 -11.63 35.58
CA CYS A 172 -18.22 -12.56 35.10
C CYS A 172 -18.60 -12.28 33.64
N GLU A 173 -19.25 -13.23 32.96
CA GLU A 173 -19.70 -13.07 31.56
C GLU A 173 -20.60 -11.84 31.35
N SER A 174 -21.48 -11.54 32.32
CA SER A 174 -22.35 -10.35 32.31
C SER A 174 -21.55 -9.06 32.20
N ASP A 175 -20.39 -8.98 32.86
CA ASP A 175 -19.57 -7.77 32.88
C ASP A 175 -19.03 -7.44 31.49
N TYR A 176 -18.63 -8.47 30.74
CA TYR A 176 -18.19 -8.32 29.35
C TYR A 176 -19.34 -7.86 28.45
N VAL A 177 -20.53 -8.44 28.61
CA VAL A 177 -21.72 -8.09 27.83
C VAL A 177 -22.12 -6.64 28.08
N ASP A 178 -22.19 -6.24 29.35
CA ASP A 178 -22.61 -4.89 29.74
C ASP A 178 -21.57 -3.84 29.35
N GLN A 179 -20.29 -4.16 29.46
CA GLN A 179 -19.24 -3.26 29.04
C GLN A 179 -19.16 -3.11 27.52
N ALA A 180 -19.36 -4.18 26.74
CA ALA A 180 -19.41 -4.09 25.27
C ALA A 180 -20.52 -3.15 24.78
N LYS A 181 -21.68 -3.16 25.46
CA LYS A 181 -22.82 -2.24 25.21
C LYS A 181 -22.53 -0.78 25.52
N LYS A 182 -21.47 -0.47 26.27
CA LYS A 182 -21.09 0.90 26.70
C LYS A 182 -19.75 1.34 26.10
N PHE A 183 -18.98 0.42 25.52
CA PHE A 183 -17.62 0.69 25.09
C PHE A 183 -17.56 1.68 23.93
N ASP A 184 -16.70 2.68 24.08
CA ASP A 184 -16.54 3.80 23.17
C ASP A 184 -15.73 3.44 21.91
N ARG A 185 -15.21 2.21 21.78
CA ARG A 185 -14.46 1.74 20.61
C ARG A 185 -15.19 0.59 19.91
N ALA A 186 -14.91 0.44 18.61
CA ALA A 186 -15.44 -0.66 17.82
C ALA A 186 -14.70 -1.98 18.12
N TYR A 187 -15.42 -3.10 18.04
CA TYR A 187 -14.79 -4.43 17.98
C TYR A 187 -13.76 -4.50 16.85
N THR A 188 -12.65 -5.18 17.12
CA THR A 188 -11.61 -5.46 16.11
C THR A 188 -11.16 -6.92 16.21
N LYS A 189 -10.59 -7.47 15.14
CA LYS A 189 -9.97 -8.82 15.21
C LYS A 189 -8.88 -8.90 16.29
N SER A 190 -8.20 -7.79 16.58
CA SER A 190 -7.17 -7.70 17.61
C SER A 190 -7.70 -7.92 19.02
N ILE A 191 -8.89 -7.39 19.36
CA ILE A 191 -9.48 -7.60 20.70
C ILE A 191 -9.85 -9.09 20.91
N HIS A 192 -10.43 -9.72 19.89
CA HIS A 192 -10.74 -11.14 19.91
C HIS A 192 -9.47 -12.00 20.05
N GLN A 193 -8.43 -11.67 19.27
CA GLN A 193 -7.16 -12.38 19.34
C GLN A 193 -6.49 -12.22 20.71
N GLY A 194 -6.56 -11.04 21.31
CA GLY A 194 -6.02 -10.78 22.64
C GLY A 194 -6.71 -11.61 23.73
N PHE A 195 -8.05 -11.63 23.75
CA PHE A 195 -8.80 -12.47 24.70
C PHE A 195 -8.63 -13.96 24.41
N LYS A 196 -8.42 -14.38 23.16
CA LYS A 196 -8.04 -15.75 22.83
C LYS A 196 -6.69 -16.13 23.45
N PHE A 197 -5.71 -15.22 23.50
CA PHE A 197 -4.45 -15.46 24.18
C PHE A 197 -4.60 -15.48 25.71
N LEU A 198 -5.33 -14.52 26.28
CA LEU A 198 -5.61 -14.48 27.72
C LEU A 198 -6.33 -15.76 28.20
N ARG A 199 -7.17 -16.36 27.36
CA ARG A 199 -7.86 -17.63 27.65
C ARG A 199 -7.08 -18.88 27.23
N SER A 200 -5.78 -18.76 26.94
CA SER A 200 -4.96 -19.92 26.63
C SER A 200 -4.85 -20.85 27.84
N HIS A 201 -4.79 -22.16 27.58
CA HIS A 201 -4.65 -23.17 28.63
C HIS A 201 -3.39 -22.90 29.49
N PHE A 202 -2.28 -22.53 28.84
CA PHE A 202 -1.03 -22.21 29.52
C PHE A 202 -1.17 -21.07 30.56
N LEU A 203 -1.86 -19.97 30.22
CA LEU A 203 -2.05 -18.88 31.18
C LEU A 203 -3.05 -19.25 32.29
N ALA A 204 -4.06 -20.06 31.98
CA ALA A 204 -4.97 -20.58 33.00
C ALA A 204 -4.25 -21.49 34.01
N GLU A 205 -3.26 -22.27 33.56
CA GLU A 205 -2.48 -23.15 34.43
C GLU A 205 -1.40 -22.43 35.23
N ASN A 206 -0.80 -21.35 34.71
CA ASN A 206 0.42 -20.78 35.28
C ASN A 206 0.29 -19.34 35.81
N LEU A 207 -0.76 -18.61 35.43
CA LEU A 207 -0.95 -17.20 35.83
C LEU A 207 -2.24 -16.99 36.62
N PHE A 208 -3.38 -17.40 36.07
CA PHE A 208 -4.68 -17.15 36.68
C PHE A 208 -5.05 -18.22 37.71
N GLU A 209 -5.80 -17.86 38.76
CA GLU A 209 -6.38 -18.83 39.72
C GLU A 209 -7.26 -19.84 38.99
N LYS A 210 -8.20 -19.26 38.24
CA LYS A 210 -9.29 -19.91 37.54
C LYS A 210 -9.28 -19.41 36.10
N PRO A 211 -9.79 -20.20 35.15
CA PRO A 211 -9.90 -19.76 33.77
C PRO A 211 -10.76 -18.50 33.66
N LEU A 212 -10.38 -17.59 32.78
CA LEU A 212 -11.24 -16.47 32.42
C LEU A 212 -12.56 -16.99 31.80
N PRO A 213 -13.68 -16.28 32.01
CA PRO A 213 -14.96 -16.67 31.42
C PRO A 213 -14.88 -16.72 29.89
N HIS A 214 -15.55 -17.71 29.30
CA HIS A 214 -15.55 -17.91 27.85
C HIS A 214 -16.63 -17.04 27.19
N VAL A 215 -16.26 -15.80 26.85
CA VAL A 215 -17.15 -14.88 26.14
C VAL A 215 -16.72 -14.74 24.68
N GLU A 216 -17.59 -15.09 23.74
CA GLU A 216 -17.32 -14.88 22.32
C GLU A 216 -17.40 -13.38 21.98
N MET A 217 -16.26 -12.69 21.99
CA MET A 217 -16.17 -11.24 21.79
C MET A 217 -16.79 -10.74 20.48
N SER A 218 -16.82 -11.58 19.43
CA SER A 218 -17.46 -11.29 18.14
C SER A 218 -18.97 -11.17 18.24
N SER A 219 -19.59 -11.90 19.17
CA SER A 219 -21.04 -12.00 19.33
C SER A 219 -21.64 -10.88 20.20
N LEU A 220 -20.81 -10.11 20.92
CA LEU A 220 -21.27 -9.08 21.84
C LEU A 220 -21.87 -7.86 21.12
N GLU A 221 -22.78 -7.15 21.80
CA GLU A 221 -23.41 -5.95 21.28
C GLU A 221 -22.56 -4.69 21.44
N TRP A 222 -21.61 -4.46 20.53
CA TRP A 222 -20.76 -3.26 20.56
C TRP A 222 -21.48 -2.02 20.00
N ILE A 223 -21.51 -0.90 20.75
CA ILE A 223 -22.16 0.37 20.33
C ILE A 223 -21.79 0.75 18.91
N LYS A 224 -20.48 0.87 18.63
CA LYS A 224 -19.98 1.35 17.34
C LYS A 224 -20.17 0.37 16.18
N ASN A 225 -20.60 -0.86 16.47
CA ASN A 225 -20.94 -1.88 15.47
C ASN A 225 -22.45 -2.09 15.32
N ARG A 226 -23.29 -1.39 16.08
CA ARG A 226 -24.76 -1.39 15.91
C ARG A 226 -25.21 -0.78 14.59
N VAL A 227 -24.29 -0.27 13.76
CA VAL A 227 -24.57 -0.02 12.35
C VAL A 227 -24.86 -1.37 11.69
N ALA A 228 -26.15 -1.67 11.59
CA ALA A 228 -26.75 -2.89 11.11
C ALA A 228 -26.06 -3.39 9.85
N SER A 229 -25.48 -4.58 9.93
CA SER A 229 -24.70 -5.24 8.89
C SER A 229 -23.61 -4.33 8.31
N PRO A 230 -22.31 -4.64 8.45
CA PRO A 230 -21.46 -4.31 7.32
C PRO A 230 -22.12 -5.08 6.19
N LYS A 231 -22.87 -4.40 5.29
CA LYS A 231 -22.98 -4.88 3.91
C LYS A 231 -21.55 -5.30 3.64
N HIS A 232 -21.34 -6.59 3.44
CA HIS A 232 -20.03 -7.13 3.17
C HIS A 232 -19.68 -6.47 1.84
N ARG A 233 -19.17 -5.22 1.89
CA ARG A 233 -18.74 -4.48 0.72
C ARG A 233 -17.68 -5.41 0.21
N GLU A 234 -17.94 -6.05 -0.91
CA GLU A 234 -16.90 -6.74 -1.65
C GLU A 234 -15.88 -5.67 -1.94
N ARG A 235 -14.83 -5.68 -1.13
CA ARG A 235 -13.89 -4.56 -1.07
C ARG A 235 -13.07 -4.69 -2.32
N GLN A 236 -13.24 -3.75 -3.24
CA GLN A 236 -12.42 -3.71 -4.43
C GLN A 236 -10.97 -3.46 -4.01
N LYS A 237 -10.11 -4.48 -4.17
CA LYS A 237 -8.73 -4.48 -3.66
C LYS A 237 -7.74 -3.79 -4.60
N TYR A 238 -8.16 -3.50 -5.83
CA TYR A 238 -7.38 -2.94 -6.92
C TYR A 238 -8.21 -1.93 -7.71
N PHE A 239 -7.57 -1.14 -8.57
CA PHE A 239 -8.26 -0.21 -9.46
C PHE A 239 -8.74 -0.91 -10.72
N ASP A 240 -10.01 -0.69 -11.06
CA ASP A 240 -10.50 -0.97 -12.40
C ASP A 240 -9.70 -0.23 -13.46
N ASN A 241 -9.78 -0.71 -14.69
CA ASN A 241 -8.95 -0.20 -15.77
C ASN A 241 -9.23 1.27 -16.10
N ASP A 242 -10.48 1.73 -16.01
CA ASP A 242 -10.82 3.14 -16.20
C ASP A 242 -10.15 4.05 -15.15
N ILE A 243 -10.17 3.61 -13.89
CA ILE A 243 -9.54 4.32 -12.77
C ILE A 243 -8.02 4.29 -12.91
N PHE A 244 -7.45 3.14 -13.26
CA PHE A 244 -6.02 2.97 -13.50
C PHE A 244 -5.54 3.87 -14.64
N GLU A 245 -6.16 3.79 -15.83
CA GLU A 245 -5.80 4.61 -16.99
C GLU A 245 -5.90 6.10 -16.68
N LYS A 246 -6.99 6.54 -16.01
CA LYS A 246 -7.18 7.94 -15.65
C LYS A 246 -6.13 8.43 -14.65
N CYS A 247 -5.86 7.65 -13.60
CA CYS A 247 -4.85 7.99 -12.59
C CYS A 247 -3.44 8.04 -13.19
N SER A 248 -3.07 7.01 -13.96
CA SER A 248 -1.79 6.96 -14.67
C SER A 248 -1.61 8.15 -15.60
N ARG A 249 -2.61 8.46 -16.43
CA ARG A 249 -2.55 9.62 -17.34
C ARG A 249 -2.37 10.94 -16.59
N GLN A 250 -3.20 11.20 -15.58
CA GLN A 250 -3.15 12.46 -14.82
C GLN A 250 -1.83 12.62 -14.07
N ALA A 251 -1.32 11.54 -13.47
CA ALA A 251 -0.04 11.57 -12.79
C ALA A 251 1.13 11.80 -13.77
N THR A 252 1.13 11.11 -14.92
CA THR A 252 2.13 11.31 -15.97
C THR A 252 2.11 12.75 -16.47
N PHE A 253 0.94 13.29 -16.81
CA PHE A 253 0.80 14.67 -17.28
C PHE A 253 1.32 15.67 -16.25
N ALA A 254 0.98 15.50 -14.97
CA ALA A 254 1.48 16.34 -13.90
C ALA A 254 3.02 16.31 -13.79
N VAL A 255 3.64 15.12 -13.87
CA VAL A 255 5.10 14.95 -13.78
C VAL A 255 5.83 15.57 -14.97
N VAL A 256 5.41 15.26 -16.20
CA VAL A 256 6.08 15.77 -17.41
C VAL A 256 5.87 17.28 -17.60
N ASP A 257 4.70 17.82 -17.23
CA ASP A 257 4.41 19.26 -17.25
C ASP A 257 5.31 20.03 -16.29
N PHE A 258 5.50 19.50 -15.07
CA PHE A 258 6.40 20.10 -14.08
C PHE A 258 7.86 20.11 -14.55
N LEU A 259 8.37 18.99 -15.09
CA LEU A 259 9.73 18.91 -15.61
C LEU A 259 9.94 19.85 -16.81
N LYS A 260 8.97 19.88 -17.74
CA LYS A 260 8.98 20.78 -18.89
C LYS A 260 9.04 22.24 -18.47
N ALA A 261 8.24 22.67 -17.50
CA ALA A 261 8.21 24.04 -17.00
C ALA A 261 9.52 24.47 -16.30
N LEU A 262 10.25 23.50 -15.72
CA LEU A 262 11.58 23.72 -15.17
C LEU A 262 12.70 23.49 -16.19
N ALA A 263 12.38 23.24 -17.45
CA ALA A 263 13.35 22.90 -18.51
C ALA A 263 14.30 21.77 -18.09
N GLU A 264 13.79 20.77 -17.38
CA GLU A 264 14.50 19.53 -17.03
C GLU A 264 14.28 18.49 -18.14
N PRO A 265 15.24 17.57 -18.35
CA PRO A 265 15.07 16.49 -19.32
C PRO A 265 13.89 15.59 -18.93
N VAL A 266 13.08 15.22 -19.94
CA VAL A 266 11.95 14.31 -19.80
C VAL A 266 12.27 13.02 -20.53
N HIS A 267 12.28 11.90 -19.81
CA HIS A 267 12.54 10.58 -20.35
C HIS A 267 11.30 9.98 -21.02
N ASP A 268 10.11 10.19 -20.46
CA ASP A 268 8.83 9.75 -21.04
C ASP A 268 8.35 10.69 -22.15
N LYS A 269 8.91 10.49 -23.35
CA LYS A 269 8.55 11.26 -24.55
C LYS A 269 7.09 11.06 -24.96
N ASP A 270 6.57 9.85 -24.81
CA ASP A 270 5.18 9.53 -25.17
C ASP A 270 4.20 10.25 -24.23
N GLY A 271 4.48 10.25 -22.92
CA GLY A 271 3.71 11.00 -21.94
C GLY A 271 3.73 12.51 -22.19
N LEU A 272 4.90 13.05 -22.55
CA LEU A 272 5.06 14.47 -22.90
C LEU A 272 4.24 14.86 -24.14
N ASP A 273 4.27 14.05 -25.19
CA ASP A 273 3.55 14.36 -26.43
C ASP A 273 2.03 14.23 -26.26
N ARG A 274 1.57 13.26 -25.46
CA ARG A 274 0.16 13.16 -25.06
C ARG A 274 -0.29 14.35 -24.22
N ALA A 275 0.54 14.82 -23.26
CA ALA A 275 0.24 16.01 -22.47
C ALA A 275 0.09 17.26 -23.34
N LYS A 276 0.97 17.44 -24.34
CA LYS A 276 0.85 18.52 -25.34
C LYS A 276 -0.42 18.37 -26.17
N LEU A 277 -0.75 17.16 -26.62
CA LEU A 277 -1.94 16.90 -27.44
C LEU A 277 -3.23 17.25 -26.69
N SER A 278 -3.27 16.94 -25.39
CA SER A 278 -4.36 17.26 -24.46
C SER A 278 -4.38 18.69 -23.95
N ASN A 279 -3.47 19.56 -24.41
CA ASN A 279 -3.28 20.94 -23.93
C ASN A 279 -3.17 21.04 -22.40
N TYR A 280 -2.53 20.04 -21.78
CA TYR A 280 -2.30 20.05 -20.34
C TYR A 280 -1.18 21.04 -20.00
N ASP A 281 -1.50 22.07 -19.22
CA ASP A 281 -0.56 23.15 -18.87
C ASP A 281 -0.89 23.75 -17.49
N ARG A 282 -0.83 22.93 -16.44
CA ARG A 282 -1.10 23.41 -15.07
C ARG A 282 0.07 24.22 -14.52
N ALA A 283 1.29 23.90 -14.94
CA ALA A 283 2.49 24.62 -14.54
C ALA A 283 2.42 26.11 -14.93
N SER A 284 1.95 26.44 -16.15
CA SER A 284 1.82 27.84 -16.56
C SER A 284 0.72 28.58 -15.80
N GLN A 285 -0.35 27.91 -15.38
CA GLN A 285 -1.43 28.53 -14.56
C GLN A 285 -0.89 29.06 -13.22
N VAL A 286 0.07 28.34 -12.62
CA VAL A 286 0.77 28.79 -11.41
C VAL A 286 2.02 29.61 -11.71
N LYS A 287 2.28 29.91 -12.99
CA LYS A 287 3.48 30.59 -13.50
C LYS A 287 4.78 29.93 -13.04
N LEU A 288 4.84 28.61 -13.05
CA LEU A 288 6.06 27.88 -12.67
C LEU A 288 7.17 28.17 -13.68
N THR A 289 8.33 28.60 -13.16
CA THR A 289 9.58 28.78 -13.90
C THR A 289 10.73 28.43 -12.96
N ARG A 290 11.94 28.20 -13.48
CA ARG A 290 13.14 27.98 -12.64
C ARG A 290 13.31 29.07 -11.58
N ARG A 291 13.22 30.34 -11.98
CA ARG A 291 13.30 31.50 -11.07
C ARG A 291 12.22 31.47 -9.99
N ASN A 292 10.96 31.22 -10.35
CA ASN A 292 9.87 31.21 -9.38
C ASN A 292 9.96 30.02 -8.42
N TYR A 293 10.47 28.89 -8.91
CA TYR A 293 10.77 27.73 -8.07
C TYR A 293 11.93 28.01 -7.11
N ASP A 294 13.01 28.64 -7.57
CA ASP A 294 14.14 29.05 -6.73
C ASP A 294 13.72 30.03 -5.62
N ILE A 295 12.85 31.00 -5.95
CA ILE A 295 12.27 31.91 -4.95
C ILE A 295 11.47 31.12 -3.91
N TYR A 296 10.70 30.10 -4.32
CA TYR A 296 9.99 29.24 -3.38
C TYR A 296 10.95 28.42 -2.49
N VAL A 297 12.01 27.85 -3.06
CA VAL A 297 13.06 27.13 -2.31
C VAL A 297 13.70 28.06 -1.27
N ALA A 298 14.09 29.25 -1.68
CA ALA A 298 14.65 30.30 -0.82
C ALA A 298 13.71 30.64 0.35
N ILE A 299 12.43 30.95 0.07
CA ILE A 299 11.42 31.25 1.11
C ILE A 299 11.33 30.11 2.13
N ARG A 300 11.27 28.86 1.66
CA ARG A 300 11.11 27.68 2.51
C ARG A 300 12.31 27.47 3.43
N LEU A 301 13.53 27.58 2.89
CA LEU A 301 14.75 27.37 3.65
C LEU A 301 15.05 28.53 4.60
N SER A 302 14.87 29.78 4.15
CA SER A 302 15.01 30.96 5.00
C SER A 302 14.01 30.94 6.17
N SER A 303 12.77 30.49 5.95
CA SER A 303 11.78 30.33 7.04
C SER A 303 12.16 29.29 8.10
N LYS A 304 13.14 28.42 7.80
CA LYS A 304 13.72 27.43 8.71
C LYS A 304 15.11 27.83 9.22
N ASN A 305 15.50 29.09 9.01
CA ASN A 305 16.77 29.67 9.45
C ASN A 305 18.02 29.03 8.80
N TYR A 306 17.91 28.54 7.56
CA TYR A 306 19.09 28.17 6.80
C TYR A 306 19.88 29.41 6.37
N PRO A 307 21.23 29.41 6.49
CA PRO A 307 22.04 30.51 6.02
C PRO A 307 22.11 30.51 4.48
N GLY A 308 22.28 31.68 3.86
CA GLY A 308 22.25 31.82 2.41
C GLY A 308 23.28 30.94 1.69
N LYS A 309 24.46 30.74 2.30
CA LYS A 309 25.52 29.85 1.79
C LYS A 309 25.07 28.40 1.59
N ASP A 310 24.13 27.92 2.39
CA ASP A 310 23.61 26.54 2.30
C ASP A 310 22.43 26.45 1.32
N ILE A 311 21.79 27.58 1.02
CA ILE A 311 20.66 27.67 0.08
C ILE A 311 21.16 27.74 -1.38
N VAL A 312 22.22 28.51 -1.63
CA VAL A 312 22.76 28.76 -2.99
C VAL A 312 22.98 27.47 -3.81
N PRO A 313 23.59 26.39 -3.28
CA PRO A 313 23.81 25.15 -4.04
C PRO A 313 22.52 24.44 -4.49
N LEU A 314 21.38 24.79 -3.92
CA LEU A 314 20.08 24.17 -4.19
C LEU A 314 19.24 24.93 -5.21
N LEU A 315 19.71 26.11 -5.65
CA LEU A 315 19.04 26.94 -6.65
C LEU A 315 19.50 26.55 -8.06
N TYR A 316 18.63 26.74 -9.04
CA TYR A 316 19.04 26.67 -10.44
C TYR A 316 19.98 27.82 -10.81
N GLU A 317 19.58 29.04 -10.44
CA GLU A 317 20.28 30.26 -10.81
C GLU A 317 20.44 31.14 -9.56
N PRO A 318 21.63 31.10 -8.92
CA PRO A 318 21.93 31.96 -7.80
C PRO A 318 21.85 33.43 -8.22
N ASN A 319 20.93 34.20 -7.64
CA ASN A 319 20.72 35.60 -7.97
C ASN A 319 21.10 36.50 -6.78
N GLU A 320 21.88 37.54 -7.04
CA GLU A 320 22.28 38.54 -6.05
C GLU A 320 21.06 39.26 -5.42
N GLU A 321 19.97 39.40 -6.16
CA GLU A 321 18.71 39.99 -5.68
C GLU A 321 18.09 39.21 -4.51
N PHE A 322 18.44 37.94 -4.31
CA PHE A 322 17.91 37.13 -3.21
C PHE A 322 18.54 37.47 -1.87
N TRP A 323 19.71 38.12 -1.85
CA TRP A 323 20.42 38.48 -0.64
C TRP A 323 19.81 39.69 0.07
N SER A 324 19.83 39.65 1.40
CA SER A 324 19.38 40.76 2.22
C SER A 324 20.42 41.88 2.22
N PRO A 325 20.05 43.13 1.88
CA PRO A 325 20.97 44.27 1.99
C PRO A 325 21.25 44.66 3.45
N GLN A 326 20.42 44.18 4.41
CA GLN A 326 20.49 44.56 5.82
C GLN A 326 21.18 43.48 6.68
N GLN A 327 21.14 42.22 6.25
CA GLN A 327 21.69 41.08 7.01
C GLN A 327 22.69 40.31 6.17
N GLN A 328 23.97 40.53 6.45
CA GLN A 328 25.07 39.91 5.71
C GLN A 328 25.03 38.37 5.87
N GLY A 329 25.09 37.64 4.76
CA GLY A 329 25.06 36.17 4.76
C GLY A 329 23.66 35.54 4.81
N LEU A 330 22.59 36.35 4.84
CA LEU A 330 21.20 35.89 4.81
C LEU A 330 20.47 36.37 3.55
N PHE A 331 19.46 35.61 3.16
CA PHE A 331 18.53 36.01 2.10
C PHE A 331 17.50 37.01 2.62
N ARG A 332 16.82 37.68 1.70
CA ARG A 332 15.67 38.55 2.01
C ARG A 332 14.59 37.78 2.75
N ASP A 333 13.77 38.52 3.47
CA ASP A 333 12.59 37.99 4.12
C ASP A 333 11.55 37.48 3.11
N GLN A 334 10.53 36.77 3.60
CA GLN A 334 9.52 36.16 2.74
C GLN A 334 8.78 37.18 1.87
N GLU A 335 8.52 38.39 2.38
CA GLU A 335 7.87 39.45 1.63
C GLU A 335 8.79 40.03 0.55
N GLY A 336 10.06 40.28 0.89
CA GLY A 336 11.07 40.75 -0.06
C GLY A 336 11.28 39.78 -1.22
N LEU A 337 11.35 38.47 -0.94
CA LEU A 337 11.48 37.43 -1.98
C LEU A 337 10.22 37.31 -2.86
N ARG A 338 9.02 37.45 -2.27
CA ARG A 338 7.77 37.43 -3.04
C ARG A 338 7.64 38.60 -4.01
N LYS A 339 8.20 39.78 -3.67
CA LYS A 339 8.19 40.95 -4.55
C LYS A 339 9.07 40.78 -5.80
N LEU A 340 9.99 39.81 -5.81
CA LEU A 340 10.85 39.50 -6.96
C LEU A 340 10.12 38.71 -8.07
N THR A 341 8.87 38.34 -7.86
CA THR A 341 8.10 37.57 -8.84
C THR A 341 6.66 38.04 -8.96
N ASN A 342 6.13 37.92 -10.18
CA ASN A 342 4.71 38.11 -10.49
C ASN A 342 3.88 36.81 -10.32
N ALA A 343 4.51 35.73 -9.85
CA ALA A 343 3.84 34.49 -9.47
C ALA A 343 3.31 34.58 -8.04
N LYS A 344 2.08 34.12 -7.82
CA LYS A 344 1.48 34.08 -6.48
C LYS A 344 2.04 32.88 -5.71
N ILE A 345 3.14 33.09 -5.00
CA ILE A 345 3.74 32.06 -4.13
C ILE A 345 2.94 31.97 -2.82
N ASP A 346 1.75 31.41 -2.92
CA ASP A 346 0.75 31.29 -1.86
C ASP A 346 0.39 29.82 -1.57
N LYS A 347 -0.74 29.61 -0.90
CA LYS A 347 -1.27 28.27 -0.58
C LYS A 347 -1.61 27.46 -1.84
N ASN A 348 -1.98 28.10 -2.95
CA ASN A 348 -2.28 27.41 -4.21
C ASN A 348 -1.01 26.89 -4.87
N PHE A 349 0.08 27.67 -4.84
CA PHE A 349 1.39 27.18 -5.31
C PHE A 349 1.86 25.97 -4.48
N TYR A 350 1.69 26.03 -3.16
CA TYR A 350 1.97 24.89 -2.28
C TYR A 350 1.09 23.66 -2.58
N ARG A 351 -0.21 23.86 -2.83
CA ARG A 351 -1.13 22.78 -3.22
C ARG A 351 -0.75 22.16 -4.55
N TYR A 352 -0.38 22.97 -5.53
CA TYR A 352 0.13 22.48 -6.82
C TYR A 352 1.37 21.61 -6.63
N LEU A 353 2.39 22.07 -5.89
CA LEU A 353 3.59 21.25 -5.62
C LEU A 353 3.26 19.97 -4.84
N THR A 354 2.25 20.01 -3.96
CA THR A 354 1.78 18.83 -3.23
C THR A 354 1.08 17.84 -4.17
N HIS A 355 0.30 18.31 -5.13
CA HIS A 355 -0.28 17.47 -6.19
C HIS A 355 0.81 16.80 -7.04
N ILE A 356 1.84 17.55 -7.45
CA ILE A 356 3.00 17.03 -8.19
C ILE A 356 3.71 15.94 -7.36
N ASN A 357 3.97 16.22 -6.08
CA ASN A 357 4.57 15.26 -5.15
C ASN A 357 3.77 13.95 -5.07
N ASN A 358 2.45 14.05 -4.89
CA ASN A 358 1.59 12.89 -4.74
C ASN A 358 1.45 12.11 -6.06
N SER A 359 1.46 12.80 -7.20
CA SER A 359 1.46 12.19 -8.54
C SER A 359 2.74 11.38 -8.78
N ALA A 360 3.90 11.91 -8.40
CA ALA A 360 5.16 11.17 -8.49
C ALA A 360 5.19 9.95 -7.55
N TYR A 361 4.62 10.07 -6.34
CA TYR A 361 4.46 8.92 -5.43
C TYR A 361 3.54 7.85 -6.01
N TYR A 362 2.45 8.25 -6.66
CA TYR A 362 1.55 7.33 -7.34
C TYR A 362 2.30 6.59 -8.46
N ILE A 363 3.02 7.28 -9.35
CA ILE A 363 3.78 6.66 -10.44
C ILE A 363 4.77 5.62 -9.91
N ILE A 364 5.62 6.01 -8.96
CA ILE A 364 6.61 5.07 -8.39
C ILE A 364 5.88 3.89 -7.74
N GLY A 365 4.88 4.13 -6.89
CA GLY A 365 4.16 3.05 -6.20
C GLY A 365 3.39 2.11 -7.14
N GLN A 366 2.75 2.66 -8.17
CA GLN A 366 1.91 1.93 -9.12
C GLN A 366 2.73 1.10 -10.10
N TYR A 367 3.82 1.64 -10.65
CA TYR A 367 4.62 0.93 -11.66
C TYR A 367 5.70 0.03 -11.07
N THR A 368 6.11 0.25 -9.82
CA THR A 368 7.02 -0.68 -9.15
C THR A 368 6.28 -1.75 -8.35
N GLY A 369 5.08 -1.46 -7.82
CA GLY A 369 4.36 -2.35 -6.92
C GLY A 369 5.09 -2.59 -5.59
N MET A 370 6.01 -1.69 -5.22
CA MET A 370 6.80 -1.77 -3.99
C MET A 370 5.92 -1.79 -2.75
N ARG A 371 6.37 -2.49 -1.70
CA ARG A 371 5.70 -2.44 -0.40
C ARG A 371 5.90 -1.06 0.22
N PRO A 372 4.97 -0.57 1.06
CA PRO A 372 5.14 0.71 1.76
C PRO A 372 6.45 0.82 2.55
N SER A 373 6.91 -0.28 3.14
CA SER A 373 8.20 -0.33 3.85
C SER A 373 9.41 -0.17 2.93
N GLU A 374 9.31 -0.67 1.69
CA GLU A 374 10.38 -0.57 0.68
C GLU A 374 10.38 0.84 0.06
N LEU A 375 9.20 1.38 -0.22
CA LEU A 375 9.02 2.78 -0.64
C LEU A 375 9.62 3.77 0.37
N SER A 376 9.44 3.51 1.68
CA SER A 376 10.03 4.35 2.73
C SER A 376 11.56 4.21 2.86
N GLY A 377 12.17 3.23 2.21
CA GLY A 377 13.60 2.95 2.27
C GLY A 377 14.40 3.47 1.07
N ILE A 378 13.79 4.24 0.17
CA ILE A 378 14.45 4.80 -1.02
C ILE A 378 15.14 6.11 -0.64
N LEU A 379 16.45 6.20 -0.86
CA LEU A 379 17.24 7.42 -0.69
C LEU A 379 17.00 8.39 -1.85
N ALA A 380 17.11 9.69 -1.62
CA ALA A 380 16.97 10.68 -2.68
C ALA A 380 18.15 10.63 -3.66
N GLU A 381 19.36 10.52 -3.10
CA GLU A 381 20.62 10.42 -3.83
C GLU A 381 21.01 8.95 -4.04
N GLY A 382 21.59 8.65 -5.20
CA GLY A 382 22.10 7.30 -5.52
C GLY A 382 21.04 6.20 -5.63
N CYS A 383 19.75 6.54 -5.71
CA CYS A 383 18.68 5.53 -5.80
C CYS A 383 18.50 4.91 -7.17
N LEU A 384 19.13 5.42 -8.22
CA LEU A 384 19.06 4.86 -9.55
C LEU A 384 20.37 4.14 -9.89
N THR A 385 20.26 2.93 -10.43
CA THR A 385 21.36 2.18 -11.01
C THR A 385 20.95 1.66 -12.38
N THR A 386 21.92 1.22 -13.17
CA THR A 386 21.68 0.55 -14.44
C THR A 386 22.21 -0.87 -14.34
N ASP A 387 21.48 -1.85 -14.89
CA ASP A 387 21.97 -3.23 -15.00
C ASP A 387 22.92 -3.40 -16.19
N ASP A 388 23.51 -4.60 -16.31
CA ASP A 388 24.42 -4.94 -17.41
C ASP A 388 23.75 -4.91 -18.79
N PHE A 389 22.41 -4.89 -18.84
CA PHE A 389 21.61 -4.84 -20.06
C PHE A 389 21.12 -3.43 -20.41
N GLY A 390 21.52 -2.40 -19.63
CA GLY A 390 21.15 -1.02 -19.88
C GLY A 390 19.77 -0.60 -19.33
N HIS A 391 19.10 -1.45 -18.54
CA HIS A 391 17.84 -1.10 -17.90
C HIS A 391 18.06 -0.33 -16.60
N HIS A 392 17.28 0.73 -16.42
CA HIS A 392 17.31 1.51 -15.19
C HIS A 392 16.52 0.84 -14.08
N LEU A 393 17.07 0.90 -12.87
CA LEU A 393 16.54 0.26 -11.68
C LEU A 393 16.56 1.22 -10.48
N ILE A 394 15.50 1.19 -9.66
CA ILE A 394 15.46 1.83 -8.34
C ILE A 394 16.06 0.88 -7.30
N LEU A 395 17.05 1.36 -6.56
CA LEU A 395 17.58 0.74 -5.37
C LEU A 395 16.69 1.05 -4.16
N SER A 396 16.18 0.01 -3.51
CA SER A 396 15.52 0.11 -2.22
C SER A 396 16.39 -0.54 -1.15
N THR A 397 16.43 0.00 0.07
CA THR A 397 17.05 -0.71 1.18
C THR A 397 16.02 -1.68 1.79
N VAL A 398 16.14 -3.00 1.58
CA VAL A 398 15.21 -3.94 2.24
C VAL A 398 15.65 -4.20 3.67
N ILE A 399 14.80 -3.74 4.58
CA ILE A 399 14.94 -3.86 6.05
C ILE A 399 14.52 -5.26 6.55
N LYS A 400 14.05 -6.17 5.68
CA LYS A 400 13.55 -7.49 6.11
C LYS A 400 14.65 -8.56 6.16
N ASN A 401 15.41 -8.58 7.25
CA ASN A 401 16.05 -9.76 7.89
C ASN A 401 16.46 -10.94 6.97
N ARG A 402 17.04 -10.69 5.80
CA ARG A 402 17.74 -11.72 5.05
C ARG A 402 19.16 -11.23 4.94
N GLN A 403 20.08 -11.96 5.57
CA GLN A 403 21.47 -11.92 5.14
C GLN A 403 21.45 -12.04 3.60
N ALA A 404 22.26 -11.22 2.95
CA ALA A 404 22.38 -11.10 1.50
C ALA A 404 22.97 -12.38 0.85
N THR A 405 22.61 -13.57 1.35
CA THR A 405 23.11 -14.88 0.93
C THR A 405 22.44 -15.41 -0.33
N THR A 406 21.49 -14.68 -0.92
CA THR A 406 20.96 -14.99 -2.26
C THR A 406 21.01 -13.77 -3.16
N LYS A 407 22.16 -13.57 -3.83
CA LYS A 407 22.38 -12.59 -4.90
C LYS A 407 21.41 -12.71 -6.10
N ILE A 408 20.50 -13.69 -6.10
CA ILE A 408 19.57 -13.97 -7.21
C ILE A 408 18.42 -12.94 -7.25
N PHE A 409 18.04 -12.33 -6.11
CA PHE A 409 16.98 -11.33 -6.04
C PHE A 409 17.49 -10.06 -5.36
N GLY A 410 18.02 -9.13 -6.15
CA GLY A 410 18.47 -7.83 -5.66
C GLY A 410 17.32 -6.97 -5.14
N ASP A 411 17.65 -5.99 -4.30
CA ASP A 411 16.69 -5.00 -3.82
C ASP A 411 16.39 -3.90 -4.85
N THR A 412 16.37 -4.29 -6.12
CA THR A 412 16.19 -3.43 -7.28
C THR A 412 14.76 -3.55 -7.81
N TRP A 413 14.31 -2.51 -8.52
CA TRP A 413 12.96 -2.41 -9.11
C TRP A 413 13.04 -1.74 -10.47
N ALA A 414 12.34 -2.25 -11.48
CA ALA A 414 12.34 -1.65 -12.81
C ALA A 414 11.91 -0.17 -12.78
N ALA A 415 12.71 0.69 -13.40
CA ALA A 415 12.46 2.12 -13.53
C ALA A 415 12.23 2.49 -14.99
N ILE A 416 10.98 2.36 -15.44
CA ILE A 416 10.55 2.80 -16.78
C ILE A 416 10.68 4.33 -16.92
N PRO A 417 10.66 4.90 -18.15
CA PRO A 417 10.91 6.34 -18.35
C PRO A 417 10.09 7.28 -17.45
N VAL A 418 8.79 7.05 -17.30
CA VAL A 418 7.93 7.89 -16.42
C VAL A 418 8.30 7.76 -14.94
N VAL A 419 8.83 6.61 -14.52
CA VAL A 419 9.33 6.39 -13.15
C VAL A 419 10.63 7.16 -12.94
N LEU A 420 11.52 7.23 -13.94
CA LEU A 420 12.72 8.08 -13.88
C LEU A 420 12.35 9.56 -13.74
N ASP A 421 11.39 10.01 -14.53
CA ASP A 421 10.85 11.37 -14.44
C ASP A 421 10.24 11.64 -13.07
N ALA A 422 9.46 10.71 -12.51
CA ALA A 422 8.91 10.83 -11.16
C ALA A 422 10.00 10.89 -10.08
N VAL A 423 11.05 10.06 -10.18
CA VAL A 423 12.21 10.13 -9.27
C VAL A 423 12.88 11.50 -9.38
N ARG A 424 13.09 12.00 -10.60
CA ARG A 424 13.67 13.32 -10.83
C ARG A 424 12.83 14.42 -10.20
N VAL A 425 11.51 14.42 -10.42
CA VAL A 425 10.59 15.37 -9.78
C VAL A 425 10.74 15.37 -8.25
N LEU A 426 10.81 14.20 -7.62
CA LEU A 426 10.97 14.11 -6.17
C LEU A 426 12.33 14.63 -5.69
N GLN A 427 13.40 14.38 -6.44
CA GLN A 427 14.72 14.97 -6.16
C GLN A 427 14.68 16.50 -6.25
N LEU A 428 13.97 17.05 -7.24
CA LEU A 428 13.77 18.50 -7.37
C LEU A 428 12.98 19.06 -6.18
N LEU A 429 11.89 18.40 -5.78
CA LEU A 429 11.10 18.79 -4.61
C LEU A 429 11.89 18.63 -3.30
N ASN A 430 12.84 17.70 -3.24
CA ASN A 430 13.69 17.54 -2.08
C ASN A 430 14.66 18.70 -1.85
N ARG A 431 14.91 19.57 -2.85
CA ARG A 431 15.74 20.78 -2.68
C ARG A 431 15.22 21.71 -1.56
N PHE A 432 13.91 21.90 -1.42
CA PHE A 432 13.34 22.69 -0.33
C PHE A 432 12.96 21.86 0.90
N LYS A 433 12.86 20.53 0.78
CA LYS A 433 12.55 19.65 1.92
C LYS A 433 13.79 19.28 2.73
N LEU A 434 14.96 19.22 2.09
CA LEU A 434 16.25 18.83 2.66
C LEU A 434 16.19 17.52 3.44
N ASN A 435 15.57 16.52 2.83
CA ASN A 435 15.37 15.22 3.44
C ASN A 435 16.15 14.16 2.62
N PRO A 436 16.94 13.29 3.28
CA PRO A 436 17.74 12.26 2.62
C PRO A 436 16.89 11.18 1.92
N TRP A 437 15.62 11.04 2.27
CA TRP A 437 14.71 10.06 1.67
C TRP A 437 14.01 10.63 0.45
N LEU A 438 13.77 9.81 -0.58
CA LEU A 438 13.06 10.22 -1.78
C LEU A 438 11.58 10.47 -1.49
N LEU A 439 10.93 9.56 -0.74
CA LEU A 439 9.53 9.67 -0.36
C LEU A 439 9.38 10.19 1.08
N THR A 440 8.95 11.44 1.18
CA THR A 440 8.93 12.25 2.41
C THR A 440 7.65 13.09 2.51
N ASN A 441 7.47 13.80 3.62
CA ASN A 441 6.41 14.82 3.71
C ASN A 441 6.85 16.12 3.00
N MET A 442 5.92 17.06 2.85
CA MET A 442 6.20 18.38 2.25
C MET A 442 6.86 19.37 3.23
N ASN A 443 7.35 18.90 4.39
CA ASN A 443 7.98 19.76 5.39
C ASN A 443 9.48 19.86 5.14
N THR A 444 10.00 21.04 5.44
CA THR A 444 11.43 21.32 5.39
C THR A 444 12.06 20.89 6.71
N VAL A 445 13.07 20.03 6.65
CA VAL A 445 13.89 19.61 7.80
C VAL A 445 14.66 20.81 8.32
N SER A 446 14.84 20.93 9.63
CA SER A 446 15.61 22.03 10.23
C SER A 446 17.12 21.78 10.12
N PRO A 447 17.96 22.85 10.12
CA PRO A 447 19.42 22.70 10.11
C PRO A 447 19.92 21.77 11.23
N GLY A 448 20.81 20.83 10.89
CA GLY A 448 21.39 19.87 11.84
C GLY A 448 20.45 18.75 12.29
N GLN A 449 19.25 18.62 11.71
CA GLN A 449 18.27 17.57 12.04
C GLN A 449 18.09 16.52 10.95
N GLN A 450 18.97 16.48 9.95
CA GLN A 450 18.91 15.54 8.82
C GLN A 450 18.95 14.07 9.28
N ASP A 451 19.72 13.74 10.32
CA ASP A 451 19.79 12.38 10.88
C ASP A 451 18.47 11.93 11.55
N LYS A 452 17.64 12.89 11.96
CA LYS A 452 16.31 12.66 12.54
C LYS A 452 15.19 12.71 11.50
N ALA A 453 15.52 12.97 10.23
CA ALA A 453 14.56 13.07 9.16
C ALA A 453 13.91 11.71 8.90
N LYS A 454 12.56 11.71 8.90
CA LYS A 454 11.78 10.49 8.72
C LYS A 454 11.32 10.35 7.27
N PRO A 455 11.31 9.12 6.74
CA PRO A 455 10.65 8.82 5.48
C PRO A 455 9.12 8.88 5.65
N ILE A 456 8.41 8.62 4.56
CA ILE A 456 6.95 8.52 4.52
C ILE A 456 6.40 7.48 5.54
N VAL A 457 5.59 7.94 6.49
CA VAL A 457 5.00 7.07 7.54
C VAL A 457 3.63 6.51 7.13
N LYS A 458 2.84 7.26 6.35
CA LYS A 458 1.46 6.90 6.00
C LYS A 458 1.15 7.12 4.52
N PHE A 459 1.51 6.15 3.68
CA PHE A 459 1.26 6.20 2.23
C PHE A 459 -0.23 6.37 1.86
N ASN A 460 -1.15 5.77 2.63
CA ASN A 460 -2.60 5.81 2.33
C ASN A 460 -3.17 7.22 2.23
N TYR A 461 -2.80 8.12 3.15
CA TYR A 461 -3.36 9.48 3.17
C TYR A 461 -2.91 10.27 1.92
N LEU A 462 -1.68 10.02 1.46
CA LEU A 462 -1.13 10.67 0.26
C LEU A 462 -1.79 10.13 -1.00
N LEU A 463 -2.00 8.81 -1.07
CA LEU A 463 -2.73 8.19 -2.16
C LEU A 463 -4.19 8.66 -2.20
N GLN A 464 -4.87 8.75 -1.05
CA GLN A 464 -6.22 9.29 -0.97
C GLN A 464 -6.28 10.76 -1.41
N ALA A 465 -5.30 11.59 -1.03
CA ALA A 465 -5.23 12.97 -1.47
C ALA A 465 -5.08 13.09 -3.00
N PHE A 466 -4.21 12.27 -3.60
CA PHE A 466 -4.08 12.20 -5.06
C PHE A 466 -5.37 11.74 -5.76
N LEU A 467 -6.01 10.69 -5.25
CA LEU A 467 -7.26 10.18 -5.81
C LEU A 467 -8.39 11.21 -5.71
N ALA A 468 -8.48 11.95 -4.60
CA ALA A 468 -9.46 13.01 -4.42
C ALA A 468 -9.29 14.19 -5.39
N GLU A 469 -8.06 14.45 -5.87
CA GLU A 469 -7.78 15.47 -6.88
C GLU A 469 -7.97 14.98 -8.32
N THR A 470 -8.08 13.66 -8.52
CA THR A 470 -8.08 13.02 -9.83
C THR A 470 -9.44 12.41 -10.21
N LEU A 471 -10.16 11.87 -9.21
CA LEU A 471 -11.42 11.16 -9.37
C LEU A 471 -12.57 11.96 -8.74
N GLU A 472 -13.79 11.65 -9.17
CA GLU A 472 -14.98 12.23 -8.57
C GLU A 472 -15.17 11.74 -7.13
N PRO A 473 -15.69 12.59 -6.21
CA PRO A 473 -15.85 12.23 -4.80
C PRO A 473 -16.62 10.93 -4.57
N LYS A 474 -17.62 10.65 -5.43
CA LYS A 474 -18.40 9.41 -5.37
C LYS A 474 -17.53 8.17 -5.63
N LYS A 475 -16.75 8.17 -6.72
CA LYS A 475 -15.82 7.08 -7.05
C LYS A 475 -14.75 6.89 -5.96
N VAL A 476 -14.25 7.98 -5.37
CA VAL A 476 -13.27 7.90 -4.26
C VAL A 476 -13.86 7.24 -3.03
N GLY A 477 -15.13 7.53 -2.69
CA GLY A 477 -15.82 6.93 -1.54
C GLY A 477 -16.18 5.44 -1.71
N GLU A 478 -16.16 4.95 -2.94
CA GLU A 478 -16.37 3.53 -3.28
C GLU A 478 -15.07 2.72 -3.13
N LEU A 479 -13.90 3.36 -3.30
CA LEU A 479 -12.59 2.72 -3.19
C LEU A 479 -12.12 2.52 -1.73
N ASP A 480 -11.77 1.29 -1.34
CA ASP A 480 -11.10 1.00 -0.06
C ASP A 480 -9.58 1.02 -0.23
N VAL A 481 -9.01 2.24 -0.22
CA VAL A 481 -7.59 2.48 -0.51
C VAL A 481 -6.71 2.03 0.66
N SER A 482 -5.98 0.94 0.43
CA SER A 482 -4.99 0.38 1.36
C SER A 482 -3.55 0.62 0.88
N PRO A 483 -2.54 0.38 1.74
CA PRO A 483 -1.15 0.51 1.32
C PRO A 483 -0.74 -0.48 0.22
N TYR A 484 -1.56 -1.50 -0.03
CA TYR A 484 -1.32 -2.56 -1.01
C TYR A 484 -2.15 -2.41 -2.29
N THR A 485 -3.06 -1.43 -2.36
CA THR A 485 -3.96 -1.25 -3.51
C THR A 485 -3.19 -1.05 -4.82
N LEU A 486 -2.13 -0.22 -4.83
CA LEU A 486 -1.32 -0.01 -6.04
C LEU A 486 -0.61 -1.28 -6.51
N ARG A 487 -0.12 -2.08 -5.54
CA ARG A 487 0.54 -3.35 -5.82
C ARG A 487 -0.41 -4.39 -6.40
N HIS A 488 -1.62 -4.50 -5.86
CA HIS A 488 -2.67 -5.37 -6.40
C HIS A 488 -3.13 -4.89 -7.78
N SER A 489 -3.26 -3.56 -7.97
CA SER A 489 -3.57 -2.96 -9.26
C SER A 489 -2.50 -3.27 -10.30
N LEU A 490 -1.21 -3.18 -9.95
CA LEU A 490 -0.13 -3.56 -10.86
C LEU A 490 -0.22 -5.04 -11.25
N ALA A 491 -0.43 -5.92 -10.27
CA ALA A 491 -0.58 -7.35 -10.54
C ALA A 491 -1.74 -7.62 -11.50
N HIS A 492 -2.92 -7.03 -11.25
CA HIS A 492 -4.09 -7.13 -12.11
C HIS A 492 -3.77 -6.68 -13.54
N GLN A 493 -3.14 -5.52 -13.69
CA GLN A 493 -2.79 -4.98 -15.01
C GLN A 493 -1.75 -5.82 -15.75
N MET A 494 -0.77 -6.39 -15.04
CA MET A 494 0.20 -7.31 -15.67
C MET A 494 -0.44 -8.65 -16.09
N PHE A 495 -1.40 -9.17 -15.32
CA PHE A 495 -2.19 -10.33 -15.72
C PHE A 495 -3.03 -10.03 -16.96
N ARG A 496 -3.70 -8.88 -16.96
CA ARG A 496 -4.50 -8.40 -18.09
C ARG A 496 -3.66 -8.21 -19.36
N ALA A 497 -2.41 -7.79 -19.22
CA ALA A 497 -1.45 -7.65 -20.31
C ALA A 497 -0.74 -8.98 -20.67
N ALA A 498 -1.13 -10.12 -20.08
CA ALA A 498 -0.57 -11.44 -20.34
C ALA A 498 0.96 -11.54 -20.19
N VAL A 499 1.56 -10.76 -19.28
CA VAL A 499 3.02 -10.68 -19.04
C VAL A 499 3.62 -12.01 -18.55
N GLY A 500 2.78 -12.92 -18.04
CA GLY A 500 3.17 -14.23 -17.55
C GLY A 500 3.53 -14.22 -16.06
N LEU A 501 3.13 -15.29 -15.36
CA LEU A 501 3.23 -15.37 -13.91
C LEU A 501 4.67 -15.40 -13.36
N PRO A 502 5.69 -15.97 -14.04
CA PRO A 502 7.08 -15.85 -13.59
C PRO A 502 7.54 -14.39 -13.48
N PHE A 503 7.23 -13.56 -14.47
CA PHE A 503 7.60 -12.14 -14.48
C PHE A 503 6.83 -11.31 -13.44
N ILE A 504 5.53 -11.56 -13.29
CA ILE A 504 4.72 -10.93 -12.23
C ILE A 504 5.28 -11.30 -10.85
N SER A 505 5.62 -12.57 -10.65
CA SER A 505 6.21 -13.06 -9.39
C SER A 505 7.59 -12.49 -9.12
N TYR A 506 8.37 -12.25 -10.18
CA TYR A 506 9.68 -11.58 -10.11
C TYR A 506 9.53 -10.12 -9.72
N GLN A 507 8.72 -9.34 -10.46
CA GLN A 507 8.46 -7.91 -10.19
C GLN A 507 7.94 -7.70 -8.77
N LEU A 508 7.05 -8.57 -8.30
CA LEU A 508 6.48 -8.49 -6.97
C LEU A 508 7.38 -9.15 -5.90
N LYS A 509 8.57 -9.67 -6.23
CA LYS A 509 9.47 -10.33 -5.27
C LYS A 509 8.81 -11.46 -4.47
N HIS A 510 7.95 -12.24 -5.13
CA HIS A 510 7.35 -13.46 -4.58
C HIS A 510 8.20 -14.70 -4.89
N PHE A 511 9.06 -14.62 -5.91
CA PHE A 511 9.89 -15.73 -6.39
C PHE A 511 10.98 -16.19 -5.37
N GLY A 512 11.60 -15.29 -4.63
CA GLY A 512 12.68 -15.64 -3.68
C GLY A 512 12.23 -16.47 -2.46
N ASN A 513 10.94 -16.38 -2.06
CA ASN A 513 10.36 -17.27 -1.04
C ASN A 513 10.20 -18.71 -1.54
N LEU A 514 10.29 -18.90 -2.84
CA LEU A 514 9.96 -20.14 -3.50
C LEU A 514 11.18 -21.00 -3.76
N VAL A 515 12.27 -20.39 -4.25
CA VAL A 515 13.58 -21.07 -4.42
C VAL A 515 14.08 -21.63 -3.08
N SER A 516 13.82 -20.92 -1.98
CA SER A 516 14.13 -21.40 -0.63
C SER A 516 13.25 -22.55 -0.15
N SER A 517 12.04 -22.72 -0.71
CA SER A 517 11.17 -23.89 -0.47
C SER A 517 11.48 -25.08 -1.41
N ILE A 518 12.01 -24.83 -2.61
CA ILE A 518 12.44 -25.87 -3.56
C ILE A 518 13.62 -26.65 -3.00
N GLY A 519 14.51 -26.01 -2.24
CA GLY A 519 15.59 -26.68 -1.49
C GLY A 519 15.12 -27.65 -0.40
N GLN A 520 13.82 -27.66 -0.06
CA GLN A 520 13.19 -28.60 0.87
C GLN A 520 12.31 -29.61 0.12
N ASN A 521 12.93 -30.50 -0.67
CA ASN A 521 12.36 -31.77 -1.19
C ASN A 521 10.87 -31.78 -1.55
N ARG A 522 10.38 -30.85 -2.38
CA ARG A 522 8.95 -30.88 -2.78
C ARG A 522 8.60 -30.79 -4.26
N LEU A 523 9.54 -30.59 -5.19
CA LEU A 523 9.22 -30.66 -6.63
C LEU A 523 10.41 -31.20 -7.44
N SER A 524 10.15 -32.17 -8.33
CA SER A 524 11.14 -32.67 -9.29
C SER A 524 11.30 -31.67 -10.44
N ALA A 525 12.53 -31.54 -10.94
CA ALA A 525 12.89 -30.64 -12.04
C ALA A 525 12.02 -30.80 -13.31
N VAL A 526 11.42 -31.97 -13.51
CA VAL A 526 10.59 -32.31 -14.67
C VAL A 526 9.18 -31.72 -14.60
N THR A 527 8.70 -31.35 -13.41
CA THR A 527 7.36 -30.73 -13.21
C THR A 527 7.37 -29.21 -13.44
N ILE A 528 8.55 -28.65 -13.71
CA ILE A 528 8.74 -27.22 -13.98
C ILE A 528 8.41 -26.88 -15.44
N ASP A 529 8.43 -27.84 -16.37
CA ASP A 529 8.22 -27.56 -17.81
C ASP A 529 6.76 -27.54 -18.26
N TYR A 530 5.81 -28.04 -17.46
CA TYR A 530 4.42 -28.19 -17.88
C TYR A 530 3.45 -27.31 -17.08
N GLY A 531 3.21 -26.09 -17.57
CA GLY A 531 1.95 -25.31 -17.48
C GLY A 531 1.36 -24.92 -16.12
N ASN A 532 1.77 -25.54 -15.01
CA ASN A 532 1.18 -25.38 -13.67
C ASN A 532 2.11 -24.65 -12.69
N ILE A 533 3.25 -24.15 -13.19
CA ILE A 533 4.25 -23.36 -12.45
C ILE A 533 3.54 -22.24 -11.67
N GLY A 534 2.62 -21.54 -12.32
CA GLY A 534 1.88 -20.43 -11.75
C GLY A 534 1.15 -20.70 -10.43
N SER A 535 0.45 -21.83 -10.34
CA SER A 535 -0.34 -22.18 -9.16
C SER A 535 0.52 -22.69 -8.01
N ALA A 536 1.68 -23.28 -8.30
CA ALA A 536 2.71 -23.67 -7.33
C ALA A 536 3.58 -22.50 -6.85
N LEU A 537 3.54 -21.34 -7.55
CA LEU A 537 4.48 -20.23 -7.40
C LEU A 537 4.21 -19.24 -6.23
N THR A 538 3.19 -19.44 -5.41
CA THR A 538 2.74 -18.45 -4.40
C THR A 538 2.52 -19.04 -3.00
N SER A 539 3.04 -18.36 -1.97
CA SER A 539 2.87 -18.76 -0.55
C SER A 539 1.40 -18.73 -0.11
N ASP A 540 0.96 -19.72 0.67
CA ASP A 540 -0.44 -20.01 1.06
C ASP A 540 -1.32 -18.77 1.36
N ALA A 541 -0.85 -17.78 2.13
CA ALA A 541 -1.66 -16.60 2.48
C ALA A 541 -1.76 -15.51 1.38
N GLY A 542 -0.84 -15.50 0.41
CA GLY A 542 -0.88 -14.60 -0.75
C GLY A 542 -1.50 -15.26 -2.00
N ARG A 543 -1.60 -16.59 -1.98
CA ARG A 543 -2.10 -17.43 -3.07
C ARG A 543 -3.56 -17.16 -3.39
N GLU A 544 -4.42 -17.10 -2.36
CA GLU A 544 -5.85 -16.80 -2.55
C GLU A 544 -6.08 -15.42 -3.17
N ALA A 545 -5.38 -14.38 -2.69
CA ALA A 545 -5.56 -13.03 -3.21
C ALA A 545 -5.01 -12.86 -4.63
N ILE A 546 -3.85 -13.45 -4.95
CA ILE A 546 -3.27 -13.39 -6.30
C ILE A 546 -4.08 -14.23 -7.28
N ASN A 547 -4.54 -15.42 -6.87
CA ASN A 547 -5.39 -16.26 -7.71
C ASN A 547 -6.75 -15.60 -7.97
N ALA A 548 -7.34 -14.94 -6.97
CA ALA A 548 -8.56 -14.15 -7.18
C ALA A 548 -8.30 -13.02 -8.18
N ILE A 549 -7.23 -12.22 -8.01
CA ILE A 549 -6.89 -11.14 -8.96
C ILE A 549 -6.63 -11.67 -10.38
N ARG A 550 -5.99 -12.84 -10.50
CA ARG A 550 -5.75 -13.49 -11.80
C ARG A 550 -7.07 -13.93 -12.43
N HIS A 551 -7.92 -14.60 -11.65
CA HIS A 551 -9.22 -15.05 -12.09
C HIS A 551 -10.09 -13.88 -12.53
N ASP A 552 -10.10 -12.78 -11.78
CA ASP A 552 -10.84 -11.56 -12.13
C ASP A 552 -10.34 -10.96 -13.46
N ALA A 553 -9.02 -10.93 -13.69
CA ALA A 553 -8.44 -10.46 -14.95
C ALA A 553 -8.77 -11.38 -16.14
N GLU A 554 -8.73 -12.70 -15.95
CA GLU A 554 -9.12 -13.69 -16.96
C GLU A 554 -10.63 -13.60 -17.26
N LYS A 555 -11.48 -13.44 -16.23
CA LYS A 555 -12.92 -13.24 -16.34
C LYS A 555 -13.25 -11.98 -17.10
N GLU A 556 -12.62 -10.85 -16.76
CA GLU A 556 -12.78 -9.60 -17.50
C GLU A 556 -12.47 -9.77 -18.98
N PHE A 557 -11.42 -10.53 -19.30
CA PHE A 557 -11.03 -10.77 -20.67
C PHE A 557 -12.06 -11.64 -21.43
N VAL A 558 -12.58 -12.70 -20.79
CA VAL A 558 -13.69 -13.50 -21.33
C VAL A 558 -14.95 -12.65 -21.52
N MET A 559 -15.29 -11.80 -20.56
CA MET A 559 -16.45 -10.90 -20.67
C MET A 559 -16.30 -9.92 -21.83
N ASN A 560 -15.11 -9.35 -22.03
CA ASN A 560 -14.88 -8.41 -23.14
C ASN A 560 -14.92 -9.07 -24.52
N ALA A 561 -14.61 -10.37 -24.63
CA ALA A 561 -14.59 -11.08 -25.90
C ALA A 561 -15.89 -11.85 -26.19
N CYS A 562 -16.55 -12.39 -25.17
CA CYS A 562 -17.62 -13.39 -25.31
C CYS A 562 -18.97 -12.95 -24.72
N ASN A 563 -19.13 -11.71 -24.28
CA ASN A 563 -20.41 -11.23 -23.77
C ASN A 563 -21.46 -11.07 -24.90
N PRO A 564 -22.59 -11.79 -24.88
CA PRO A 564 -23.65 -11.68 -25.91
C PRO A 564 -24.28 -10.28 -26.03
N ASP A 565 -24.20 -9.49 -24.97
CA ASP A 565 -24.67 -8.10 -24.89
C ASP A 565 -23.52 -7.09 -25.04
N GLY A 566 -22.32 -7.55 -25.37
CA GLY A 566 -21.14 -6.70 -25.57
C GLY A 566 -21.27 -5.79 -26.80
N GLY A 567 -20.52 -4.68 -26.77
CA GLY A 567 -20.32 -3.83 -27.94
C GLY A 567 -19.34 -4.47 -28.93
N PHE A 568 -19.80 -4.71 -30.15
CA PHE A 568 -19.01 -5.30 -31.25
C PHE A 568 -19.13 -4.43 -32.51
N VAL A 569 -18.01 -4.12 -33.14
CA VAL A 569 -17.91 -3.28 -34.36
C VAL A 569 -17.34 -4.09 -35.53
N GLY A 570 -17.97 -3.98 -36.70
CA GLY A 570 -17.63 -4.67 -37.95
C GLY A 570 -18.83 -5.36 -38.59
N ASP A 571 -18.76 -5.65 -39.90
CA ASP A 571 -19.89 -6.23 -40.64
C ASP A 571 -20.33 -7.60 -40.07
N ASN A 572 -19.37 -8.42 -39.60
CA ASN A 572 -19.64 -9.70 -38.95
C ASN A 572 -20.02 -9.61 -37.47
N ALA A 573 -20.19 -8.41 -36.90
CA ALA A 573 -20.50 -8.22 -35.49
C ALA A 573 -21.86 -8.80 -35.09
N GLU A 574 -22.90 -8.68 -35.92
CA GLU A 574 -24.24 -9.21 -35.61
C GLU A 574 -24.27 -10.74 -35.63
N ALA A 575 -23.65 -11.35 -36.65
CA ALA A 575 -23.50 -12.80 -36.74
C ALA A 575 -22.70 -13.36 -35.55
N HIS A 576 -21.65 -12.64 -35.12
CA HIS A 576 -20.90 -13.00 -33.92
C HIS A 576 -21.75 -12.91 -32.64
N ARG A 577 -22.52 -11.82 -32.44
CA ARG A 577 -23.47 -11.69 -31.32
C ARG A 577 -24.47 -12.84 -31.29
N GLN A 578 -25.01 -13.22 -32.44
CA GLN A 578 -26.02 -14.27 -32.51
C GLN A 578 -25.43 -15.65 -32.18
N ARG A 579 -24.20 -15.95 -32.62
CA ARG A 579 -23.47 -17.15 -32.20
C ARG A 579 -23.27 -17.20 -30.69
N LEU A 580 -22.89 -16.09 -30.06
CA LEU A 580 -22.75 -15.99 -28.61
C LEU A 580 -24.10 -16.15 -27.89
N ARG A 581 -25.18 -15.54 -28.38
CA ARG A 581 -26.52 -15.71 -27.80
C ARG A 581 -26.96 -17.17 -27.82
N ASN A 582 -26.77 -17.86 -28.95
CA ASN A 582 -27.11 -19.27 -29.07
C ASN A 582 -26.27 -20.14 -28.11
N TYR A 583 -24.99 -19.84 -27.95
CA TYR A 583 -24.12 -20.53 -26.99
C TYR A 583 -24.59 -20.33 -25.54
N PHE A 584 -24.96 -19.11 -25.15
CA PHE A 584 -25.44 -18.80 -23.79
C PHE A 584 -26.86 -19.32 -23.53
N GLN A 585 -27.71 -19.41 -24.55
CA GLN A 585 -29.11 -19.81 -24.42
C GLN A 585 -29.26 -21.17 -23.71
N GLY A 586 -28.47 -22.18 -24.10
CA GLY A 586 -28.54 -23.51 -23.47
C GLY A 586 -28.19 -23.52 -21.98
N TYR A 587 -27.26 -22.65 -21.55
CA TYR A 587 -26.90 -22.53 -20.13
C TYR A 587 -27.91 -21.70 -19.33
N LEU A 588 -28.47 -20.65 -19.94
CA LEU A 588 -29.52 -19.83 -19.32
C LEU A 588 -30.81 -20.64 -19.11
N GLU A 589 -31.19 -21.48 -20.07
CA GLU A 589 -32.32 -22.42 -19.96
C GLU A 589 -32.08 -23.49 -18.88
N GLY A 590 -30.82 -23.86 -18.65
CA GLY A 590 -30.39 -24.73 -17.55
C GLY A 590 -30.39 -24.08 -16.16
N GLY A 591 -30.74 -22.79 -16.06
CA GLY A 591 -30.84 -22.05 -14.80
C GLY A 591 -29.54 -21.38 -14.33
N TYR A 592 -28.47 -21.40 -15.14
CA TYR A 592 -27.22 -20.70 -14.82
C TYR A 592 -27.34 -19.21 -15.11
N SER A 593 -26.75 -18.38 -14.25
CA SER A 593 -26.58 -16.95 -14.52
C SER A 593 -25.44 -16.71 -15.53
N LYS A 594 -25.45 -15.56 -16.21
CA LYS A 594 -24.36 -15.16 -17.13
C LYS A 594 -23.01 -15.11 -16.44
N ASP A 595 -22.99 -14.69 -15.18
CA ASP A 595 -21.77 -14.54 -14.40
C ASP A 595 -21.14 -15.91 -14.07
N GLU A 596 -21.97 -16.90 -13.71
CA GLU A 596 -21.53 -18.28 -13.49
C GLU A 596 -21.01 -18.93 -14.77
N ILE A 597 -21.58 -18.59 -15.93
CA ILE A 597 -21.09 -19.07 -17.23
C ILE A 597 -19.68 -18.51 -17.50
N PHE A 598 -19.45 -17.22 -17.24
CA PHE A 598 -18.12 -16.62 -17.38
C PHE A 598 -17.10 -17.24 -16.43
N ASP A 599 -17.47 -17.47 -15.16
CA ASP A 599 -16.60 -18.14 -14.19
C ASP A 599 -16.22 -19.55 -14.66
N ARG A 600 -17.18 -20.32 -15.18
CA ARG A 600 -16.89 -21.65 -15.75
C ARG A 600 -15.99 -21.59 -16.97
N MET A 601 -16.15 -20.60 -17.85
CA MET A 601 -15.25 -20.41 -19.00
C MET A 601 -13.81 -20.17 -18.56
N VAL A 602 -13.60 -19.40 -17.48
CA VAL A 602 -12.27 -19.20 -16.89
C VAL A 602 -11.72 -20.48 -16.26
N GLU A 603 -12.53 -21.20 -15.48
CA GLU A 603 -12.12 -22.45 -14.83
C GLU A 603 -11.68 -23.55 -15.81
N VAL A 604 -12.34 -23.64 -16.97
CA VAL A 604 -12.01 -24.59 -18.04
C VAL A 604 -10.74 -24.17 -18.80
N GLY A 605 -10.21 -22.97 -18.51
CA GLY A 605 -9.02 -22.44 -19.17
C GLY A 605 -9.29 -22.06 -20.62
N PHE A 606 -10.44 -21.40 -20.88
CA PHE A 606 -10.81 -20.94 -22.21
C PHE A 606 -9.76 -19.95 -22.75
N ALA A 607 -8.86 -20.46 -23.60
CA ALA A 607 -7.74 -19.70 -24.12
C ALA A 607 -8.22 -18.74 -25.22
N ILE A 608 -8.39 -17.47 -24.87
CA ILE A 608 -8.61 -16.41 -25.84
C ILE A 608 -7.23 -15.85 -26.19
N ILE A 609 -6.84 -15.94 -27.46
CA ILE A 609 -5.59 -15.33 -27.95
C ILE A 609 -5.93 -13.91 -28.42
N ASN A 610 -5.52 -12.89 -27.65
CA ASN A 610 -5.61 -11.50 -28.13
C ASN A 610 -4.40 -11.18 -29.01
N VAL A 611 -4.61 -11.08 -30.31
CA VAL A 611 -3.56 -10.68 -31.26
C VAL A 611 -4.11 -9.59 -32.16
N GLY A 612 -3.76 -8.32 -31.90
CA GLY A 612 -3.89 -7.23 -32.87
C GLY A 612 -4.96 -6.17 -32.57
N GLN A 613 -5.54 -5.63 -33.65
CA GLN A 613 -6.59 -4.60 -33.63
C GLN A 613 -8.01 -5.20 -33.61
N GLY A 614 -8.17 -6.51 -33.83
CA GLY A 614 -9.45 -7.16 -34.02
C GLY A 614 -9.32 -8.67 -34.13
N TYR A 615 -10.45 -9.38 -34.10
CA TYR A 615 -10.54 -10.79 -34.43
C TYR A 615 -10.85 -10.97 -35.92
N CYS A 616 -10.27 -12.00 -36.54
CA CYS A 616 -10.61 -12.41 -37.90
C CYS A 616 -11.54 -13.63 -37.83
N TYR A 617 -12.71 -13.53 -38.46
CA TYR A 617 -13.64 -14.65 -38.65
C TYR A 617 -13.67 -15.17 -40.09
N GLY A 618 -12.61 -14.89 -40.88
CA GLY A 618 -12.54 -15.42 -42.24
C GLY A 618 -12.46 -16.94 -42.22
N ASP A 619 -13.40 -17.61 -42.88
CA ASP A 619 -13.33 -19.04 -43.14
C ASP A 619 -12.29 -19.33 -44.23
N ALA A 620 -11.73 -20.54 -44.24
CA ALA A 620 -10.75 -20.98 -45.26
C ALA A 620 -11.30 -20.99 -46.71
N THR A 621 -12.59 -20.71 -46.90
CA THR A 621 -13.32 -20.79 -48.17
C THR A 621 -13.71 -19.44 -48.77
N GLU A 622 -13.39 -18.31 -48.12
CA GLU A 622 -13.73 -17.00 -48.66
C GLU A 622 -12.68 -16.50 -49.68
N GLU A 623 -13.17 -15.85 -50.75
CA GLU A 623 -12.30 -15.31 -51.81
C GLU A 623 -11.36 -14.24 -51.24
N PHE A 624 -10.06 -14.51 -51.33
CA PHE A 624 -9.02 -13.58 -50.92
C PHE A 624 -9.10 -12.29 -51.75
N ASP A 625 -9.46 -11.18 -51.11
CA ASP A 625 -9.42 -9.86 -51.74
C ASP A 625 -7.96 -9.41 -51.91
N SER A 626 -7.44 -9.61 -53.12
CA SER A 626 -6.07 -9.23 -53.51
C SER A 626 -5.77 -7.73 -53.41
N SER A 627 -6.79 -6.87 -53.25
CA SER A 627 -6.62 -5.43 -53.13
C SER A 627 -6.29 -4.95 -51.71
N LEU A 628 -6.49 -5.81 -50.70
CA LEU A 628 -6.23 -5.50 -49.29
C LEU A 628 -4.96 -6.23 -48.81
N PRO A 629 -3.93 -5.53 -48.27
CA PRO A 629 -2.78 -6.19 -47.68
C PRO A 629 -3.17 -6.88 -46.37
N CYS A 630 -3.67 -8.11 -46.43
CA CYS A 630 -4.02 -8.92 -45.27
C CYS A 630 -2.75 -9.49 -44.63
N ILE A 631 -2.31 -8.91 -43.50
CA ILE A 631 -1.13 -9.36 -42.73
C ILE A 631 -1.53 -10.38 -41.63
N GLY A 632 -2.77 -10.89 -41.66
CA GLY A 632 -3.33 -11.79 -40.64
C GLY A 632 -3.86 -11.04 -39.40
N SER A 633 -4.19 -11.79 -38.34
CA SER A 633 -4.92 -11.33 -37.14
C SER A 633 -4.40 -10.04 -36.49
N LEU A 634 -3.11 -9.74 -36.64
CA LEU A 634 -2.44 -8.63 -35.98
C LEU A 634 -2.92 -7.22 -36.40
N ARG A 635 -3.59 -7.05 -37.55
CA ARG A 635 -4.06 -5.75 -38.07
C ARG A 635 -5.48 -5.80 -38.68
N CYS A 636 -6.42 -6.43 -37.99
CA CYS A 636 -7.82 -6.48 -38.41
C CYS A 636 -8.53 -5.12 -38.23
N ASN A 637 -8.95 -4.51 -39.33
CA ASN A 637 -9.71 -3.25 -39.37
C ASN A 637 -11.16 -3.51 -39.84
N PRO A 638 -12.18 -3.22 -39.01
CA PRO A 638 -13.58 -3.54 -39.30
C PRO A 638 -14.17 -2.71 -40.45
N TYR A 639 -13.56 -1.57 -40.79
CA TYR A 639 -14.01 -0.70 -41.88
C TYR A 639 -13.34 -1.03 -43.22
N ARG A 640 -12.24 -1.81 -43.19
CA ARG A 640 -11.51 -2.23 -44.40
C ARG A 640 -11.68 -3.72 -44.70
N CYS A 641 -12.06 -4.53 -43.72
CA CYS A 641 -12.23 -5.97 -43.85
C CYS A 641 -13.57 -6.39 -43.26
N LYS A 642 -14.43 -6.99 -44.08
CA LYS A 642 -15.77 -7.49 -43.68
C LYS A 642 -15.69 -8.59 -42.62
N ASN A 643 -14.57 -9.29 -42.58
CA ASN A 643 -14.33 -10.43 -41.69
C ASN A 643 -13.79 -10.03 -40.31
N ALA A 644 -13.44 -8.75 -40.15
CA ALA A 644 -12.89 -8.23 -38.91
C ALA A 644 -14.01 -7.87 -37.92
N VAL A 645 -13.87 -8.35 -36.70
CA VAL A 645 -14.73 -7.95 -35.57
C VAL A 645 -13.85 -7.37 -34.47
N VAL A 646 -14.17 -6.16 -34.03
CA VAL A 646 -13.47 -5.49 -32.94
C VAL A 646 -14.34 -5.51 -31.70
N THR A 647 -13.75 -5.94 -30.58
CA THR A 647 -14.38 -5.96 -29.26
C THR A 647 -13.82 -4.85 -28.38
N ARG A 648 -14.46 -4.63 -27.23
CA ARG A 648 -13.98 -3.70 -26.21
C ARG A 648 -12.55 -4.01 -25.72
N ALA A 649 -12.13 -5.27 -25.76
CA ALA A 649 -10.76 -5.68 -25.42
C ALA A 649 -9.70 -5.01 -26.31
N ASN A 650 -10.06 -4.60 -27.53
CA ASN A 650 -9.15 -4.02 -28.51
C ASN A 650 -9.15 -2.48 -28.48
N ALA A 651 -10.04 -1.85 -27.69
CA ALA A 651 -10.15 -0.40 -27.59
C ALA A 651 -8.81 0.30 -27.25
N PRO A 652 -7.96 -0.20 -26.34
CA PRO A 652 -6.68 0.43 -26.06
C PRO A 652 -5.77 0.54 -27.30
N LYS A 653 -5.77 -0.48 -28.18
CA LYS A 653 -4.96 -0.46 -29.40
C LYS A 653 -5.51 0.52 -30.43
N TRP A 654 -6.82 0.65 -30.54
CA TRP A 654 -7.45 1.66 -31.40
C TRP A 654 -7.24 3.09 -30.88
N ARG A 655 -7.23 3.31 -29.56
CA ARG A 655 -6.83 4.59 -28.97
C ARG A 655 -5.37 4.92 -29.28
N GLU A 656 -4.48 3.95 -29.22
CA GLU A 656 -3.08 4.15 -29.61
C GLU A 656 -2.96 4.59 -31.08
N VAL A 657 -3.68 3.92 -31.99
CA VAL A 657 -3.73 4.29 -33.42
C VAL A 657 -4.26 5.71 -33.59
N TYR A 658 -5.35 6.07 -32.91
CA TYR A 658 -5.91 7.43 -32.94
C TYR A 658 -4.89 8.47 -32.47
N VAL A 659 -4.30 8.27 -31.29
CA VAL A 659 -3.36 9.21 -30.66
C VAL A 659 -2.07 9.36 -31.47
N GLN A 660 -1.42 8.26 -31.86
CA GLN A 660 -0.17 8.30 -32.62
C GLN A 660 -0.35 8.97 -33.98
N ASN A 661 -1.42 8.64 -34.71
CA ASN A 661 -1.68 9.28 -36.00
C ASN A 661 -2.04 10.76 -35.85
N THR A 662 -2.76 11.15 -34.79
CA THR A 662 -3.07 12.56 -34.50
C THR A 662 -1.81 13.36 -34.18
N ILE A 663 -0.90 12.80 -33.37
CA ILE A 663 0.39 13.42 -33.05
C ILE A 663 1.23 13.56 -34.33
N ALA A 664 1.36 12.49 -35.11
CA ALA A 664 2.11 12.48 -36.36
C ALA A 664 1.54 13.50 -37.37
N LEU A 665 0.22 13.58 -37.51
CA LEU A 665 -0.45 14.54 -38.38
C LEU A 665 -0.13 15.98 -37.98
N ARG A 666 -0.24 16.32 -36.69
CA ARG A 666 0.09 17.67 -36.18
C ARG A 666 1.57 18.03 -36.40
N GLN A 667 2.47 17.08 -36.20
CA GLN A 667 3.90 17.27 -36.47
C GLN A 667 4.16 17.57 -37.95
N LEU A 668 3.52 16.83 -38.85
CA LEU A 668 3.65 17.01 -40.29
C LEU A 668 3.02 18.32 -40.78
N GLU A 669 1.84 18.69 -40.27
CA GLU A 669 1.19 19.97 -40.59
C GLU A 669 2.04 21.16 -40.10
N SER A 670 2.66 21.06 -38.91
CA SER A 670 3.58 22.07 -38.39
C SER A 670 4.86 22.21 -39.23
N GLN A 671 5.46 21.09 -39.64
CA GLN A 671 6.66 21.08 -40.50
C GLN A 671 6.36 21.63 -41.91
N ALA A 672 5.18 21.33 -42.46
CA ALA A 672 4.75 21.87 -43.76
C ALA A 672 4.54 23.39 -43.71
N GLY A 673 4.01 23.92 -42.60
CA GLY A 673 3.85 25.36 -42.39
C GLY A 673 5.17 26.11 -42.18
N ALA A 674 6.20 25.47 -41.62
CA ALA A 674 7.49 26.08 -41.35
C ALA A 674 8.44 26.16 -42.58
N ASN A 675 8.36 25.18 -43.50
CA ASN A 675 9.34 25.05 -44.58
C ASN A 675 8.86 25.54 -45.96
N GLY A 676 7.61 25.97 -46.13
CA GLY A 676 7.10 26.47 -47.42
C GLY A 676 7.30 25.51 -48.61
N GLN A 677 7.52 24.22 -48.34
CA GLN A 677 7.88 23.23 -49.35
C GLN A 677 6.62 22.73 -50.06
N MET A 678 6.68 22.74 -51.39
CA MET A 678 5.64 22.20 -52.27
C MET A 678 5.24 20.80 -51.82
N ILE A 679 3.93 20.62 -51.63
CA ILE A 679 3.30 19.35 -51.29
C ILE A 679 3.54 18.37 -52.45
N HIS A 680 4.55 17.49 -52.35
CA HIS A 680 4.68 16.37 -53.28
C HIS A 680 3.44 15.46 -53.17
N ALA A 681 2.98 14.90 -54.29
CA ALA A 681 1.78 14.05 -54.34
C ALA A 681 1.81 12.86 -53.35
N GLY A 682 3.00 12.33 -53.04
CA GLY A 682 3.17 11.31 -52.02
C GLY A 682 2.91 11.80 -50.59
N PHE A 683 3.22 13.06 -50.28
CA PHE A 683 2.99 13.67 -48.96
C PHE A 683 1.52 13.94 -48.70
N ALA A 684 0.79 14.45 -49.72
CA ALA A 684 -0.67 14.60 -49.67
C ALA A 684 -1.37 13.25 -49.46
N LYS A 685 -0.89 12.20 -50.11
CA LYS A 685 -1.41 10.83 -49.96
C LYS A 685 -1.20 10.31 -48.53
N SER A 686 -0.02 10.52 -47.93
CA SER A 686 0.24 10.14 -46.55
C SER A 686 -0.63 10.88 -45.54
N ILE A 687 -0.81 12.21 -45.69
CA ILE A 687 -1.72 13.00 -44.85
C ILE A 687 -3.16 12.49 -44.96
N MET A 688 -3.62 12.21 -46.18
CA MET A 688 -4.96 11.67 -46.42
C MET A 688 -5.13 10.29 -45.78
N GLN A 689 -4.12 9.42 -45.86
CA GLN A 689 -4.12 8.12 -45.21
C GLN A 689 -4.14 8.23 -43.67
N MET A 690 -3.41 9.18 -43.09
CA MET A 690 -3.46 9.43 -41.63
C MET A 690 -4.80 9.99 -41.19
N LYS A 691 -5.39 10.94 -41.94
CA LYS A 691 -6.74 11.46 -41.65
C LYS A 691 -7.79 10.35 -41.73
N ALA A 692 -7.69 9.47 -42.73
CA ALA A 692 -8.55 8.29 -42.84
C ALA A 692 -8.34 7.33 -41.64
N ALA A 693 -7.10 7.04 -41.26
CA ALA A 693 -6.82 6.18 -40.11
C ALA A 693 -7.33 6.76 -38.77
N ILE A 694 -7.27 8.08 -38.59
CA ILE A 694 -7.82 8.78 -37.43
C ILE A 694 -9.35 8.64 -37.41
N ALA A 695 -10.02 8.92 -38.53
CA ALA A 695 -11.47 8.82 -38.65
C ALA A 695 -11.97 7.38 -38.47
N GLU A 696 -11.24 6.40 -39.02
CA GLU A 696 -11.53 4.98 -38.82
C GLU A 696 -11.40 4.60 -37.34
N ALA A 697 -10.31 5.00 -36.67
CA ALA A 697 -10.11 4.72 -35.25
C ALA A 697 -11.16 5.41 -34.36
N GLU A 698 -11.52 6.65 -34.68
CA GLU A 698 -12.59 7.40 -34.02
C GLU A 698 -13.93 6.67 -34.14
N ALA A 699 -14.28 6.23 -35.35
CA ALA A 699 -15.52 5.50 -35.60
C ALA A 699 -15.55 4.13 -34.90
N VAL A 700 -14.41 3.44 -34.78
CA VAL A 700 -14.31 2.20 -33.99
C VAL A 700 -14.56 2.48 -32.50
N LEU A 701 -13.91 3.50 -31.94
CA LEU A 701 -14.01 3.82 -30.50
C LEU A 701 -15.42 4.28 -30.13
N LEU A 702 -16.03 5.16 -30.93
CA LEU A 702 -17.42 5.59 -30.74
C LEU A 702 -18.40 4.40 -30.87
N GLY A 703 -18.17 3.50 -31.85
CA GLY A 703 -18.97 2.30 -32.03
C GLY A 703 -18.88 1.30 -30.86
N LEU A 704 -17.80 1.33 -30.09
CA LEU A 704 -17.62 0.55 -28.85
C LEU A 704 -18.17 1.26 -27.60
N GLY A 705 -18.68 2.50 -27.73
CA GLY A 705 -19.12 3.32 -26.60
C GLY A 705 -17.97 3.84 -25.73
N GLU A 706 -16.76 3.94 -26.28
CA GLU A 706 -15.57 4.43 -25.59
C GLU A 706 -15.40 5.94 -25.79
N GLU A 707 -15.00 6.65 -24.75
CA GLU A 707 -14.69 8.08 -24.87
C GLU A 707 -13.40 8.29 -25.68
N LEU A 708 -13.42 9.26 -26.60
CA LEU A 708 -12.25 9.73 -27.33
C LEU A 708 -11.34 10.54 -26.41
N THR A 709 -10.67 9.86 -25.49
CA THR A 709 -9.74 10.51 -24.56
C THR A 709 -8.31 10.34 -25.05
N VAL A 710 -7.60 11.46 -25.11
CA VAL A 710 -6.16 11.53 -25.47
C VAL A 710 -5.28 11.20 -24.28
#